data_AF-A0AAU6BFJ2-F1
#
_entry.id   AF-A0AAU6BFJ2-F1
#
_cell.length_a   1.000
_cell.length_b   1.000
_cell.length_c   1.000
_cell.angle_alpha   90.00
_cell.angle_beta   90.00
_cell.angle_gamma   90.00
#
_symmetry.space_group_name_H-M   'P 1'
#
loop_
_entity.id
_entity.type
_entity.pdbx_description
1 polymer ?
#
loop_
_entity_poly.entity_id
_entity_poly.type
_entity_poly.pdbx_seq_one_letter_code
_entity_poly.pdbx_strand_id
1 'polypeptide(L)'
;MKLMKLLRTVLSTALAAVLLAALTAAVPAARASAASPARSTAVHQVGYDKYSVTIDGRRVMLWSGEFHYWRLPSPDLWRDVLQKIKASGMNAVSIYFDWAYHSPARGTYDFTGVRDVDKLLDMAQEAGLYVIARPGPYINAETDGGGFPGWLTTQKGRARSTDPDYLDAAHEWLRHIDTVLARHQVSNGTGPVLLYQVENELYDPDGRAYMVDLSKQARSDGITVPLVGNEPEPQYAGGEGLDFVGALDQYNAFCQGPWWVPELTRPDATKPLAVFEAGTGWFQTWGDTGYDKCRQTMGPAYQKIVNKAEIMQGTTIENLYMTYGGTNWGWLADPRQVYTSYDYGAPITEARQTGADYDELKRQGLFYTTTAPLTKTEPVDAPASSDAAVSLMARANPDTGTQFLYLRHADATAGSDTTTGFNWQTPDGTYPVSVRLNGQTGKILVAGYDLGGQRLVYSTSELMTSTTADDRDVALLYGADGDPGQTVLRYASKPTVTVLDGTAKATWDADRGDLKLDYTHSGLTRILIHGGGRRDLTLLIGTDDQAADFWRPDGSTLVRGTELVRTATVQGSTLALTGDASKAGPLEVFASSTVRNVTWNGSRVTVRRTASGSLLGSVPGPKDVKLPQLTHWKKSAETPEAAPAFDDSSWTYADKLTTDNPTQPGTLPVLYQDEYGSHYGYVWYRGHFTASGTEKSLSLTANATNPDTSSRAVGAYSVWINGKFAGTSETGRHTFPLDPGVLHKGADNVVSVLVGTMGHNEDFAYDSDDHKQPRGLTAAYLSGSDARITWRIQGARGGEQPVDTARGAMNTGGLYGERSGWTLPGYPDQKWKDTSLPASDTTPGIAWYRTSFTSRMPAGQDVSVGVTIADDGTRDYRALIYVNGWLMGQYVNDTGPQHTFPVPNGILRADGRNTIAIASWNEDGAGGGLGKVTLTQLGNVTSTLRVADVKAPSYDPAVYARQATAAAVGVDAPDTVEPGGTYQVTATVAVPRTGRALRRTALSLKGLPDGWTATPQNPVQVGTVKPGATAEARWPLDVPADQATDAILVLKATASFNGGSVTGEKVVAAQPPPLTAGEHYLSDLPFQSSSNGWGPVERDLSNGENAEGDGLPLALHDTTYAKGLGTHAASSAQVWLGGSCTTFHAALGLDQETYGRSDGPATVDFTVLADGEQVYDSGTVDRDTETKAIDVDVSGARQLELVVSDAGDGNALDHADWADAKVTCGGGA
;
A
#
# COMPACT_ATOMS: atom_id res chain seq x y z
N MET A 1 49.87 -64.70 0.23
CA MET A 1 49.48 -63.27 0.34
C MET A 1 49.15 -62.63 -1.03
N LYS A 2 48.31 -63.30 -1.85
CA LYS A 2 47.75 -62.74 -3.10
C LYS A 2 46.32 -63.25 -3.43
N LEU A 3 45.65 -63.94 -2.48
CA LEU A 3 44.32 -64.54 -2.70
C LEU A 3 43.20 -63.97 -1.81
N MET A 4 43.51 -63.14 -0.80
CA MET A 4 42.50 -62.47 0.06
C MET A 4 42.15 -61.04 -0.39
N LYS A 5 42.77 -60.53 -1.47
CA LYS A 5 42.44 -59.21 -2.07
C LYS A 5 41.51 -59.30 -3.30
N LEU A 6 41.19 -60.50 -3.79
CA LEU A 6 40.24 -60.66 -4.90
C LEU A 6 38.80 -60.97 -4.46
N LEU A 7 38.57 -61.39 -3.21
CA LEU A 7 37.23 -61.76 -2.73
C LEU A 7 36.43 -60.61 -2.08
N ARG A 8 37.03 -59.44 -1.86
CA ARG A 8 36.35 -58.25 -1.32
C ARG A 8 35.84 -57.28 -2.39
N THR A 9 36.19 -57.49 -3.66
CA THR A 9 35.73 -56.65 -4.79
C THR A 9 34.59 -57.30 -5.58
N VAL A 10 34.21 -58.55 -5.28
CA VAL A 10 33.15 -59.29 -5.99
C VAL A 10 31.86 -59.42 -5.16
N LEU A 11 31.88 -59.15 -3.84
CA LEU A 11 30.66 -59.11 -3.02
C LEU A 11 30.02 -57.72 -2.85
N SER A 12 30.72 -56.64 -3.24
CA SER A 12 30.17 -55.28 -3.23
C SER A 12 29.44 -54.89 -4.52
N THR A 13 29.56 -55.67 -5.59
CA THR A 13 28.88 -55.43 -6.87
C THR A 13 27.65 -56.33 -7.10
N ALA A 14 27.46 -57.40 -6.32
CA ALA A 14 26.30 -58.28 -6.46
C ALA A 14 25.11 -57.90 -5.56
N LEU A 15 25.32 -57.20 -4.43
CA LEU A 15 24.22 -56.72 -3.58
C LEU A 15 23.63 -55.39 -4.08
N ALA A 16 24.38 -54.64 -4.90
CA ALA A 16 23.88 -53.44 -5.57
C ALA A 16 22.96 -53.76 -6.76
N ALA A 17 23.10 -54.94 -7.38
CA ALA A 17 22.30 -55.32 -8.56
C ALA A 17 20.93 -55.92 -8.22
N VAL A 18 20.73 -56.49 -7.02
CA VAL A 18 19.42 -57.04 -6.60
C VAL A 18 18.55 -55.98 -5.91
N LEU A 19 19.14 -54.94 -5.29
CA LEU A 19 18.37 -53.78 -4.81
C LEU A 19 17.98 -52.81 -5.94
N LEU A 20 18.63 -52.84 -7.11
CA LEU A 20 18.26 -52.01 -8.26
C LEU A 20 17.14 -52.62 -9.13
N ALA A 21 16.84 -53.91 -8.97
CA ALA A 21 15.81 -54.62 -9.75
C ALA A 21 14.47 -54.82 -8.99
N ALA A 22 14.42 -54.51 -7.69
CA ALA A 22 13.17 -54.48 -6.91
C ALA A 22 12.56 -53.06 -6.76
N LEU A 23 13.20 -52.05 -7.37
CA LEU A 23 12.67 -50.68 -7.46
C LEU A 23 11.97 -50.38 -8.80
N THR A 24 11.80 -51.38 -9.68
CA THR A 24 11.15 -51.23 -10.99
C THR A 24 9.71 -51.76 -11.06
N ALA A 25 9.04 -51.94 -9.92
CA ALA A 25 7.59 -52.22 -9.86
C ALA A 25 6.81 -51.18 -9.05
N ALA A 26 7.34 -49.96 -8.92
CA ALA A 26 6.49 -48.81 -8.66
C ALA A 26 5.70 -48.54 -9.94
N VAL A 27 4.41 -48.88 -9.93
CA VAL A 27 3.44 -48.38 -10.91
C VAL A 27 3.70 -46.88 -11.05
N PRO A 28 4.01 -46.37 -12.25
CA PRO A 28 4.14 -44.93 -12.40
C PRO A 28 2.76 -44.36 -12.08
N ALA A 29 2.67 -43.64 -10.97
CA ALA A 29 1.66 -42.61 -10.84
C ALA A 29 1.95 -41.67 -12.01
N ALA A 30 1.24 -41.88 -13.12
CA ALA A 30 1.27 -40.99 -14.25
C ALA A 30 1.03 -39.60 -13.67
N ARG A 31 2.07 -38.76 -13.69
CA ARG A 31 1.89 -37.31 -13.62
C ARG A 31 0.98 -37.00 -14.79
N ALA A 32 -0.32 -36.92 -14.53
CA ALA A 32 -1.21 -36.15 -15.37
C ALA A 32 -0.74 -34.70 -15.21
N SER A 33 0.33 -34.37 -15.95
CA SER A 33 0.44 -33.05 -16.53
C SER A 33 -0.87 -32.91 -17.30
N ALA A 34 -1.84 -32.18 -16.75
CA ALA A 34 -2.85 -31.58 -17.61
C ALA A 34 -2.05 -30.86 -18.67
N ALA A 35 -2.07 -31.34 -19.91
CA ALA A 35 -1.54 -30.58 -21.01
C ALA A 35 -2.29 -29.24 -20.94
N SER A 36 -1.56 -28.13 -20.76
CA SER A 36 -2.18 -26.81 -20.92
C SER A 36 -2.93 -26.84 -22.23
N PRO A 37 -4.22 -26.45 -22.27
CA PRO A 37 -4.93 -26.34 -23.53
C PRO A 37 -4.04 -25.54 -24.48
N ALA A 38 -3.82 -26.05 -25.70
CA ALA A 38 -3.00 -25.37 -26.68
C ALA A 38 -3.45 -23.91 -26.76
N ARG A 39 -2.53 -22.96 -26.51
CA ARG A 39 -2.83 -21.52 -26.55
C ARG A 39 -3.54 -21.24 -27.87
N SER A 40 -4.78 -20.77 -27.78
CA SER A 40 -5.53 -20.31 -28.95
C SER A 40 -4.83 -19.07 -29.47
N THR A 41 -4.04 -19.18 -30.53
CA THR A 41 -3.42 -18.02 -31.21
C THR A 41 -4.41 -17.28 -32.11
N ALA A 42 -5.71 -17.37 -31.80
CA ALA A 42 -6.74 -16.72 -32.58
C ALA A 42 -6.72 -15.22 -32.25
N VAL A 43 -6.42 -14.40 -33.24
CA VAL A 43 -6.55 -12.95 -33.16
C VAL A 43 -8.04 -12.63 -32.98
N HIS A 44 -8.40 -11.94 -31.89
CA HIS A 44 -9.76 -11.56 -31.59
C HIS A 44 -10.01 -10.09 -31.93
N GLN A 45 -11.19 -9.78 -32.48
CA GLN A 45 -11.63 -8.40 -32.68
C GLN A 45 -12.24 -7.89 -31.39
N VAL A 46 -11.52 -7.01 -30.69
CA VAL A 46 -12.01 -6.31 -29.49
C VAL A 46 -12.59 -4.96 -29.91
N GLY A 47 -13.84 -4.70 -29.57
CA GLY A 47 -14.51 -3.43 -29.83
C GLY A 47 -15.50 -3.08 -28.72
N TYR A 48 -16.21 -1.97 -28.86
CA TYR A 48 -17.21 -1.53 -27.89
C TYR A 48 -18.25 -0.64 -28.59
N ASP A 49 -19.41 -0.47 -27.95
CA ASP A 49 -20.40 0.54 -28.33
C ASP A 49 -21.08 1.08 -27.07
N LYS A 50 -22.17 1.87 -27.21
CA LYS A 50 -22.86 2.48 -26.07
C LYS A 50 -23.35 1.49 -25.00
N TYR A 51 -23.40 0.20 -25.31
CA TYR A 51 -23.92 -0.80 -24.38
C TYR A 51 -22.82 -1.57 -23.68
N SER A 52 -21.82 -2.08 -24.38
CA SER A 52 -20.85 -3.03 -23.81
C SER A 52 -19.61 -3.22 -24.68
N VAL A 53 -18.56 -3.81 -24.08
CA VAL A 53 -17.42 -4.38 -24.80
C VAL A 53 -17.87 -5.60 -25.61
N THR A 54 -17.25 -5.79 -26.76
CA THR A 54 -17.48 -6.90 -27.67
C THR A 54 -16.19 -7.62 -28.02
N ILE A 55 -16.26 -8.95 -28.11
CA ILE A 55 -15.17 -9.81 -28.58
C ILE A 55 -15.74 -10.66 -29.71
N ASP A 56 -15.18 -10.51 -30.92
CA ASP A 56 -15.67 -11.14 -32.15
C ASP A 56 -17.19 -10.92 -32.38
N GLY A 57 -17.65 -9.70 -32.08
CA GLY A 57 -19.06 -9.29 -32.20
C GLY A 57 -19.98 -9.83 -31.09
N ARG A 58 -19.47 -10.58 -30.10
CA ARG A 58 -20.23 -11.02 -28.92
C ARG A 58 -20.06 -10.03 -27.78
N ARG A 59 -21.17 -9.56 -27.23
CA ARG A 59 -21.19 -8.65 -26.07
C ARG A 59 -20.75 -9.36 -24.80
N VAL A 60 -20.02 -8.63 -23.96
CA VAL A 60 -19.50 -9.13 -22.69
C VAL A 60 -20.00 -8.23 -21.57
N MET A 61 -20.58 -8.84 -20.54
CA MET A 61 -20.75 -8.21 -19.23
C MET A 61 -19.42 -8.34 -18.51
N LEU A 62 -18.68 -7.26 -18.29
CA LEU A 62 -17.42 -7.29 -17.55
C LEU A 62 -17.73 -7.08 -16.07
N TRP A 63 -17.90 -8.20 -15.36
CA TRP A 63 -18.01 -8.25 -13.91
C TRP A 63 -16.63 -8.60 -13.36
N SER A 64 -15.96 -7.61 -12.77
CA SER A 64 -14.55 -7.66 -12.39
C SER A 64 -14.37 -7.51 -10.88
N GLY A 65 -13.27 -8.06 -10.36
CA GLY A 65 -12.81 -7.78 -9.00
C GLY A 65 -11.37 -7.30 -8.99
N GLU A 66 -11.05 -6.34 -8.13
CA GLU A 66 -9.70 -5.81 -7.99
C GLU A 66 -8.78 -6.80 -7.24
N PHE A 67 -7.56 -6.98 -7.74
CA PHE A 67 -6.52 -7.80 -7.11
C PHE A 67 -5.11 -7.21 -7.27
N HIS A 68 -4.47 -6.91 -6.13
CA HIS A 68 -3.09 -6.41 -6.07
C HIS A 68 -2.11 -7.54 -5.74
N TYR A 69 -1.43 -8.10 -6.75
CA TYR A 69 -0.56 -9.28 -6.58
C TYR A 69 0.66 -9.02 -5.68
N TRP A 70 1.16 -7.78 -5.63
CA TRP A 70 2.29 -7.42 -4.78
C TRP A 70 1.90 -7.42 -3.30
N ARG A 71 0.63 -7.21 -2.95
CA ARG A 71 0.09 -7.39 -1.58
C ARG A 71 -0.05 -8.85 -1.14
N LEU A 72 0.27 -9.81 -2.01
CA LEU A 72 0.33 -11.25 -1.73
C LEU A 72 1.63 -11.83 -2.32
N PRO A 73 2.80 -11.69 -1.65
CA PRO A 73 4.10 -12.09 -2.21
C PRO A 73 4.34 -13.61 -2.12
N SER A 74 3.35 -14.39 -2.57
CA SER A 74 3.37 -15.84 -2.71
C SER A 74 2.68 -16.20 -4.03
N PRO A 75 3.45 -16.30 -5.14
CA PRO A 75 2.88 -16.45 -6.48
C PRO A 75 1.93 -17.63 -6.68
N ASP A 76 2.14 -18.73 -5.96
CA ASP A 76 1.24 -19.88 -6.07
C ASP A 76 -0.14 -19.61 -5.44
N LEU A 77 -0.24 -18.61 -4.57
CA LEU A 77 -1.50 -18.14 -3.97
C LEU A 77 -2.23 -17.10 -4.82
N TRP A 78 -1.59 -16.47 -5.82
CA TRP A 78 -2.33 -15.66 -6.80
C TRP A 78 -3.40 -16.49 -7.50
N ARG A 79 -3.08 -17.75 -7.83
CA ARG A 79 -4.04 -18.70 -8.38
C ARG A 79 -5.24 -18.93 -7.47
N ASP A 80 -5.05 -18.94 -6.15
CA ASP A 80 -6.14 -19.10 -5.20
C ASP A 80 -7.15 -17.97 -5.33
N VAL A 81 -6.66 -16.72 -5.24
CA VAL A 81 -7.47 -15.52 -5.32
C VAL A 81 -8.17 -15.41 -6.69
N LEU A 82 -7.44 -15.63 -7.79
CA LEU A 82 -8.00 -15.62 -9.14
C LEU A 82 -9.10 -16.69 -9.32
N GLN A 83 -8.93 -17.88 -8.75
CA GLN A 83 -9.98 -18.90 -8.80
C GLN A 83 -11.19 -18.58 -7.94
N LYS A 84 -11.02 -17.87 -6.81
CA LYS A 84 -12.13 -17.36 -5.99
C LYS A 84 -12.89 -16.26 -6.73
N ILE A 85 -12.19 -15.28 -7.30
CA ILE A 85 -12.78 -14.29 -8.21
C ILE A 85 -13.58 -15.00 -9.32
N LYS A 86 -12.99 -15.99 -10.00
CA LYS A 86 -13.73 -16.75 -11.02
C LYS A 86 -14.97 -17.46 -10.47
N ALA A 87 -14.86 -18.08 -9.30
CA ALA A 87 -15.93 -18.88 -8.71
C ALA A 87 -17.08 -18.05 -8.13
N SER A 88 -16.88 -16.76 -7.85
CA SER A 88 -17.96 -15.80 -7.57
C SER A 88 -18.78 -15.43 -8.81
N GLY A 89 -18.43 -15.97 -9.98
CA GLY A 89 -19.11 -15.68 -11.24
C GLY A 89 -18.59 -14.43 -11.94
N MET A 90 -17.52 -13.80 -11.44
CA MET A 90 -16.76 -12.81 -12.21
C MET A 90 -16.09 -13.45 -13.42
N ASN A 91 -15.87 -12.64 -14.45
CA ASN A 91 -15.18 -13.05 -15.67
C ASN A 91 -14.01 -12.14 -16.04
N ALA A 92 -13.72 -11.14 -15.21
CA ALA A 92 -12.56 -10.28 -15.31
C ALA A 92 -11.90 -10.09 -13.93
N VAL A 93 -10.66 -9.64 -13.95
CA VAL A 93 -9.91 -9.14 -12.80
C VAL A 93 -9.27 -7.82 -13.22
N SER A 94 -9.30 -6.83 -12.33
CA SER A 94 -8.57 -5.57 -12.51
C SER A 94 -7.30 -5.60 -11.66
N ILE A 95 -6.20 -5.15 -12.26
CA ILE A 95 -4.87 -5.29 -11.70
C ILE A 95 -4.10 -3.99 -11.91
N TYR A 96 -3.79 -3.32 -10.82
CA TYR A 96 -2.72 -2.33 -10.78
C TYR A 96 -1.33 -2.96 -10.94
N PHE A 97 -0.35 -2.17 -11.39
CA PHE A 97 1.07 -2.57 -11.42
C PHE A 97 1.90 -1.51 -10.70
N ASP A 98 2.39 -1.86 -9.51
CA ASP A 98 3.14 -0.94 -8.63
C ASP A 98 4.57 -0.72 -9.16
N TRP A 99 4.83 0.48 -9.70
CA TRP A 99 6.13 0.86 -10.24
C TRP A 99 7.23 0.80 -9.16
N ALA A 100 6.98 1.33 -7.97
CA ALA A 100 7.89 1.30 -6.83
C ALA A 100 8.30 -0.14 -6.45
N TYR A 101 7.34 -1.08 -6.46
CA TYR A 101 7.60 -2.49 -6.20
C TYR A 101 8.55 -3.13 -7.23
N HIS A 102 8.51 -2.66 -8.47
CA HIS A 102 9.31 -3.18 -9.58
C HIS A 102 10.64 -2.46 -9.79
N SER A 103 10.78 -1.21 -9.34
CA SER A 103 11.93 -0.34 -9.67
C SER A 103 12.61 0.23 -8.43
N PRO A 104 13.57 -0.50 -7.82
CA PRO A 104 14.32 -0.01 -6.66
C PRO A 104 15.26 1.16 -6.98
N ALA A 105 15.58 1.37 -8.26
CA ALA A 105 16.42 2.45 -8.77
C ALA A 105 16.01 2.76 -10.21
N ARG A 106 16.16 4.02 -10.66
CA ARG A 106 15.97 4.37 -12.08
C ARG A 106 16.82 3.48 -13.00
N GLY A 107 16.27 3.02 -14.11
CA GLY A 107 16.95 2.07 -15.01
C GLY A 107 16.96 0.61 -14.54
N THR A 108 16.43 0.32 -13.35
CA THR A 108 16.42 -1.04 -12.78
C THR A 108 14.99 -1.53 -12.60
N TYR A 109 14.66 -2.66 -13.23
CA TYR A 109 13.33 -3.27 -13.16
C TYR A 109 13.44 -4.79 -12.94
N ASP A 110 12.67 -5.34 -12.00
CA ASP A 110 12.62 -6.78 -11.73
C ASP A 110 11.19 -7.33 -11.95
N PHE A 111 11.04 -8.24 -12.90
CA PHE A 111 9.80 -8.97 -13.18
C PHE A 111 9.95 -10.48 -12.91
N THR A 112 10.69 -10.86 -11.88
CA THR A 112 10.98 -12.27 -11.56
C THR A 112 10.52 -12.67 -10.17
N GLY A 113 10.36 -13.98 -9.93
CA GLY A 113 10.05 -14.49 -8.59
C GLY A 113 8.68 -14.01 -8.08
N VAL A 114 8.67 -13.24 -6.99
CA VAL A 114 7.44 -12.64 -6.42
C VAL A 114 6.94 -11.41 -7.21
N ARG A 115 7.70 -11.00 -8.23
CA ARG A 115 7.40 -9.90 -9.17
C ARG A 115 7.09 -10.41 -10.59
N ASP A 116 6.85 -11.71 -10.76
CA ASP A 116 6.66 -12.32 -12.08
C ASP A 116 5.27 -12.03 -12.68
N VAL A 117 5.18 -10.96 -13.46
CA VAL A 117 3.94 -10.52 -14.11
C VAL A 117 3.51 -11.46 -15.24
N ASP A 118 4.44 -12.07 -15.98
CA ASP A 118 4.08 -13.07 -17.00
C ASP A 118 3.36 -14.25 -16.34
N LYS A 119 3.87 -14.75 -15.21
CA LYS A 119 3.24 -15.83 -14.44
C LYS A 119 1.86 -15.43 -13.93
N LEU A 120 1.68 -14.18 -13.47
CA LEU A 120 0.39 -13.68 -13.00
C LEU A 120 -0.65 -13.69 -14.14
N LEU A 121 -0.29 -13.15 -15.30
CA LEU A 121 -1.19 -13.05 -16.46
C LEU A 121 -1.50 -14.43 -17.06
N ASP A 122 -0.50 -15.33 -17.11
CA ASP A 122 -0.74 -16.74 -17.47
C ASP A 122 -1.74 -17.40 -16.50
N MET A 123 -1.64 -17.12 -15.19
CA MET A 123 -2.60 -17.65 -14.21
C MET A 123 -4.01 -17.09 -14.38
N ALA A 124 -4.15 -15.80 -14.69
CA ALA A 124 -5.46 -15.18 -14.97
C ALA A 124 -6.10 -15.82 -16.21
N GLN A 125 -5.31 -16.04 -17.26
CA GLN A 125 -5.76 -16.75 -18.46
C GLN A 125 -6.19 -18.19 -18.15
N GLU A 126 -5.39 -18.94 -17.39
CA GLU A 126 -5.70 -20.31 -16.99
C GLU A 126 -6.96 -20.39 -16.11
N ALA A 127 -7.23 -19.36 -15.30
CA ALA A 127 -8.48 -19.24 -14.53
C ALA A 127 -9.69 -18.85 -15.40
N GLY A 128 -9.47 -18.44 -16.65
CA GLY A 128 -10.51 -17.99 -17.56
C GLY A 128 -11.09 -16.62 -17.17
N LEU A 129 -10.19 -15.71 -16.75
CA LEU A 129 -10.49 -14.31 -16.46
C LEU A 129 -9.87 -13.42 -17.54
N TYR A 130 -10.59 -12.40 -17.97
CA TYR A 130 -10.01 -11.24 -18.65
C TYR A 130 -9.27 -10.35 -17.65
N VAL A 131 -8.35 -9.53 -18.14
CA VAL A 131 -7.61 -8.57 -17.32
C VAL A 131 -7.91 -7.14 -17.78
N ILE A 132 -8.28 -6.28 -16.83
CA ILE A 132 -8.21 -4.82 -16.95
C ILE A 132 -6.85 -4.42 -16.37
N ALA A 133 -5.89 -4.08 -17.24
CA ALA A 133 -4.54 -3.74 -16.81
C ALA A 133 -4.45 -2.26 -16.46
N ARG A 134 -3.95 -1.91 -15.27
CA ARG A 134 -3.87 -0.52 -14.77
C ARG A 134 -2.43 -0.18 -14.35
N PRO A 135 -1.49 0.01 -15.29
CA PRO A 135 -0.09 0.17 -14.94
C PRO A 135 0.32 1.58 -14.48
N GLY A 136 -0.60 2.53 -14.39
CA GLY A 136 -0.31 3.89 -13.95
C GLY A 136 0.18 4.80 -15.10
N PRO A 137 1.20 5.66 -14.91
CA PRO A 137 2.32 5.52 -13.94
C PRO A 137 1.98 5.74 -12.47
N TYR A 138 0.99 6.57 -12.17
CA TYR A 138 0.43 6.74 -10.83
C TYR A 138 -0.76 5.80 -10.62
N ILE A 139 -0.86 5.16 -9.45
CA ILE A 139 -1.94 4.20 -9.15
C ILE A 139 -2.70 4.48 -7.85
N ASN A 140 -2.28 5.46 -7.06
CA ASN A 140 -2.83 5.71 -5.72
C ASN A 140 -2.75 4.46 -4.82
N ALA A 141 -3.84 3.69 -4.77
CA ALA A 141 -3.95 2.36 -4.16
C ALA A 141 -3.58 2.27 -2.67
N GLU A 142 -3.54 3.41 -1.95
CA GLU A 142 -3.09 3.53 -0.57
C GLU A 142 -1.72 2.86 -0.37
N THR A 143 -0.80 3.07 -1.31
CA THR A 143 0.55 2.50 -1.30
C THR A 143 1.60 3.61 -1.27
N ASP A 144 2.80 3.32 -0.77
CA ASP A 144 3.92 4.27 -0.70
C ASP A 144 4.10 5.04 -2.01
N GLY A 145 4.07 6.37 -1.94
CA GLY A 145 4.22 7.24 -3.11
C GLY A 145 3.06 7.17 -4.12
N GLY A 146 1.95 6.52 -3.78
CA GLY A 146 0.88 6.15 -4.71
C GLY A 146 1.35 5.25 -5.86
N GLY A 147 2.42 4.47 -5.61
CA GLY A 147 3.08 3.59 -6.57
C GLY A 147 4.33 4.21 -7.22
N PHE A 148 4.65 5.48 -6.96
CA PHE A 148 5.91 6.08 -7.42
C PHE A 148 7.11 5.53 -6.64
N PRO A 149 8.21 5.15 -7.32
CA PRO A 149 9.43 4.74 -6.62
C PRO A 149 10.00 5.86 -5.74
N GLY A 150 10.59 5.51 -4.60
CA GLY A 150 11.13 6.50 -3.66
C GLY A 150 12.20 7.43 -4.25
N TRP A 151 12.92 7.02 -5.30
CA TRP A 151 13.89 7.88 -5.99
C TRP A 151 13.22 9.02 -6.78
N LEU A 152 11.91 8.93 -7.06
CA LEU A 152 11.14 9.96 -7.76
C LEU A 152 10.93 11.21 -6.90
N THR A 153 10.98 11.07 -5.57
CA THR A 153 10.86 12.17 -4.59
C THR A 153 11.94 13.25 -4.72
N THR A 154 13.03 12.94 -5.42
CA THR A 154 14.17 13.84 -5.65
C THR A 154 14.17 14.45 -7.06
N GLN A 155 13.13 14.23 -7.85
CA GLN A 155 12.99 14.84 -9.19
C GLN A 155 12.44 16.25 -9.12
N LYS A 156 12.91 17.09 -10.05
CA LYS A 156 12.56 18.50 -10.13
C LYS A 156 11.16 18.73 -10.68
N GLY A 157 10.80 18.06 -11.77
CA GLY A 157 9.53 18.27 -12.45
C GLY A 157 8.39 17.65 -11.71
N ARG A 158 7.24 18.29 -11.87
CA ARG A 158 6.00 17.95 -11.19
C ARG A 158 5.53 16.58 -11.66
N ALA A 159 5.17 15.71 -10.73
CA ALA A 159 4.56 14.44 -11.07
C ALA A 159 3.22 14.63 -11.77
N ARG A 160 2.77 13.58 -12.47
CA ARG A 160 1.48 13.52 -13.18
C ARG A 160 1.28 14.67 -14.19
N SER A 161 2.38 15.14 -14.80
CA SER A 161 2.40 16.29 -15.69
C SER A 161 3.17 16.03 -16.98
N THR A 162 3.24 17.02 -17.87
CA THR A 162 4.09 17.00 -19.06
C THR A 162 5.53 17.48 -18.80
N ASP A 163 5.95 17.62 -17.54
CA ASP A 163 7.31 18.03 -17.23
C ASP A 163 8.32 16.99 -17.76
N PRO A 164 9.35 17.40 -18.52
CA PRO A 164 10.17 16.46 -19.28
C PRO A 164 10.92 15.41 -18.45
N ASP A 165 11.33 15.71 -17.22
CA ASP A 165 12.09 14.82 -16.36
C ASP A 165 11.19 13.77 -15.66
N TYR A 166 9.98 14.16 -15.24
CA TYR A 166 8.94 13.22 -14.80
C TYR A 166 8.50 12.33 -15.98
N LEU A 167 8.16 12.95 -17.11
CA LEU A 167 7.60 12.24 -18.25
C LEU A 167 8.58 11.21 -18.84
N ASP A 168 9.88 11.51 -18.87
CA ASP A 168 10.92 10.54 -19.27
C ASP A 168 10.95 9.31 -18.33
N ALA A 169 10.81 9.52 -17.01
CA ALA A 169 10.76 8.44 -16.04
C ALA A 169 9.47 7.61 -16.16
N ALA A 170 8.32 8.27 -16.35
CA ALA A 170 7.04 7.63 -16.63
C ALA A 170 7.08 6.78 -17.91
N HIS A 171 7.63 7.31 -19.01
CA HIS A 171 7.81 6.57 -20.25
C HIS A 171 8.74 5.38 -20.10
N GLU A 172 9.80 5.51 -19.29
CA GLU A 172 10.69 4.39 -18.99
C GLU A 172 9.94 3.25 -18.30
N TRP A 173 9.14 3.55 -17.28
CA TRP A 173 8.29 2.57 -16.62
C TRP A 173 7.33 1.90 -17.60
N LEU A 174 6.54 2.70 -18.34
CA LEU A 174 5.55 2.19 -19.29
C LEU A 174 6.19 1.27 -20.33
N ARG A 175 7.33 1.63 -20.91
CA ARG A 175 8.08 0.76 -21.84
C ARG A 175 8.38 -0.62 -21.26
N HIS A 176 8.74 -0.67 -19.97
CA HIS A 176 9.10 -1.91 -19.31
C HIS A 176 7.88 -2.78 -19.01
N ILE A 177 6.81 -2.22 -18.43
CA ILE A 177 5.60 -2.99 -18.12
C ILE A 177 4.81 -3.34 -19.38
N ASP A 178 4.69 -2.42 -20.35
CA ASP A 178 3.95 -2.64 -21.59
C ASP A 178 4.62 -3.68 -22.47
N THR A 179 5.95 -3.80 -22.41
CA THR A 179 6.66 -4.93 -23.04
C THR A 179 6.11 -6.28 -22.53
N VAL A 180 5.74 -6.39 -21.25
CA VAL A 180 5.07 -7.57 -20.69
C VAL A 180 3.61 -7.62 -21.15
N LEU A 181 2.83 -6.57 -20.90
CA LEU A 181 1.39 -6.54 -21.18
C LEU A 181 1.06 -6.79 -22.65
N ALA A 182 1.87 -6.28 -23.58
CA ALA A 182 1.68 -6.46 -25.02
C ALA A 182 1.71 -7.94 -25.46
N ARG A 183 2.41 -8.80 -24.71
CA ARG A 183 2.47 -10.27 -24.94
C ARG A 183 1.27 -11.04 -24.39
N HIS A 184 0.34 -10.37 -23.74
CA HIS A 184 -0.77 -10.98 -23.02
C HIS A 184 -2.13 -10.42 -23.44
N GLN A 185 -2.24 -9.86 -24.64
CA GLN A 185 -3.48 -9.21 -25.09
C GLN A 185 -4.48 -10.21 -25.67
N VAL A 186 -5.78 -9.94 -25.47
CA VAL A 186 -6.86 -10.67 -26.13
C VAL A 186 -6.85 -10.38 -27.63
N SER A 187 -6.57 -9.13 -28.01
CA SER A 187 -6.65 -8.66 -29.41
C SER A 187 -5.65 -9.34 -30.37
N ASN A 188 -4.55 -9.88 -29.86
CA ASN A 188 -3.58 -10.65 -30.64
C ASN A 188 -3.59 -12.16 -30.33
N GLY A 189 -4.54 -12.62 -29.50
CA GLY A 189 -4.71 -14.03 -29.12
C GLY A 189 -3.62 -14.58 -28.20
N THR A 190 -2.91 -13.71 -27.48
CA THR A 190 -1.73 -14.14 -26.69
C THR A 190 -1.99 -14.24 -25.19
N GLY A 191 -2.99 -13.53 -24.65
CA GLY A 191 -3.33 -13.62 -23.23
C GLY A 191 -4.66 -12.95 -22.86
N PRO A 192 -4.88 -12.64 -21.57
CA PRO A 192 -6.17 -12.22 -21.04
C PRO A 192 -6.41 -10.70 -21.01
N VAL A 193 -5.40 -9.84 -21.27
CA VAL A 193 -5.54 -8.37 -21.20
C VAL A 193 -6.55 -7.91 -22.24
N LEU A 194 -7.68 -7.37 -21.76
CA LEU A 194 -8.84 -6.97 -22.57
C LEU A 194 -9.01 -5.45 -22.60
N LEU A 195 -8.68 -4.75 -21.52
CA LEU A 195 -8.69 -3.29 -21.39
C LEU A 195 -7.38 -2.85 -20.74
N TYR A 196 -6.98 -1.62 -21.04
CA TYR A 196 -5.80 -0.98 -20.46
C TYR A 196 -6.20 0.40 -19.94
N GLN A 197 -6.09 0.63 -18.63
CA GLN A 197 -6.29 1.95 -18.03
C GLN A 197 -5.00 2.76 -18.13
N VAL A 198 -5.09 3.99 -18.62
CA VAL A 198 -3.99 4.96 -18.60
C VAL A 198 -4.19 5.86 -17.38
N GLU A 199 -3.14 6.06 -16.57
CA GLU A 199 -3.23 6.86 -15.35
C GLU A 199 -4.27 6.31 -14.34
N ASN A 200 -4.53 7.07 -13.28
CA ASN A 200 -5.54 6.78 -12.27
C ASN A 200 -6.14 8.06 -11.68
N GLU A 201 -7.47 8.22 -11.78
CA GLU A 201 -8.24 9.26 -11.07
C GLU A 201 -7.69 10.69 -11.28
N LEU A 202 -7.32 11.01 -12.52
CA LEU A 202 -6.85 12.36 -12.86
C LEU A 202 -8.03 13.31 -13.10
N TYR A 203 -8.64 13.80 -12.01
CA TYR A 203 -9.81 14.67 -11.99
C TYR A 203 -9.51 16.15 -12.30
N ASP A 204 -8.75 16.43 -13.37
CA ASP A 204 -8.38 17.79 -13.74
C ASP A 204 -8.50 18.02 -15.26
N PRO A 205 -9.31 18.98 -15.76
CA PRO A 205 -9.50 19.15 -17.18
C PRO A 205 -8.24 19.56 -17.97
N ASP A 206 -7.24 20.15 -17.32
CA ASP A 206 -5.97 20.57 -17.93
C ASP A 206 -4.98 19.41 -18.13
N GLY A 207 -5.24 18.23 -17.54
CA GLY A 207 -4.41 17.03 -17.68
C GLY A 207 -4.43 16.39 -19.08
N ARG A 208 -5.22 16.90 -20.04
CA ARG A 208 -5.42 16.25 -21.35
C ARG A 208 -4.13 16.02 -22.12
N ALA A 209 -3.20 16.98 -22.10
CA ALA A 209 -1.95 16.87 -22.85
C ALA A 209 -1.10 15.68 -22.34
N TYR A 210 -1.03 15.51 -21.03
CA TYR A 210 -0.37 14.40 -20.36
C TYR A 210 -1.07 13.07 -20.67
N MET A 211 -2.40 12.99 -20.56
CA MET A 211 -3.17 11.78 -20.90
C MET A 211 -2.98 11.32 -22.35
N VAL A 212 -2.95 12.26 -23.31
CA VAL A 212 -2.69 11.96 -24.72
C VAL A 212 -1.26 11.46 -24.92
N ASP A 213 -0.30 12.02 -24.21
CA ASP A 213 1.10 11.61 -24.29
C ASP A 213 1.30 10.16 -23.77
N LEU A 214 0.76 9.84 -22.59
CA LEU A 214 0.76 8.47 -22.08
C LEU A 214 0.03 7.49 -23.00
N SER A 215 -1.11 7.90 -23.58
CA SER A 215 -1.85 7.09 -24.55
C SER A 215 -0.99 6.76 -25.78
N LYS A 216 -0.24 7.73 -26.30
CA LYS A 216 0.70 7.52 -27.41
C LYS A 216 1.83 6.59 -27.02
N GLN A 217 2.37 6.73 -25.80
CA GLN A 217 3.40 5.84 -25.29
C GLN A 217 2.92 4.39 -25.27
N ALA A 218 1.76 4.11 -24.65
CA ALA A 218 1.17 2.78 -24.61
C ALA A 218 0.89 2.20 -26.01
N ARG A 219 0.38 3.01 -26.93
CA ARG A 219 0.20 2.59 -28.34
C ARG A 219 1.54 2.27 -29.01
N SER A 220 2.57 3.06 -28.75
CA SER A 220 3.91 2.86 -29.32
C SER A 220 4.60 1.60 -28.78
N ASP A 221 4.29 1.21 -27.55
CA ASP A 221 4.81 0.00 -26.88
C ASP A 221 4.05 -1.28 -27.29
N GLY A 222 3.00 -1.15 -28.11
CA GLY A 222 2.30 -2.26 -28.72
C GLY A 222 0.98 -2.64 -28.06
N ILE A 223 0.42 -1.78 -27.20
CA ILE A 223 -0.92 -1.96 -26.65
C ILE A 223 -1.97 -1.68 -27.73
N THR A 224 -2.79 -2.69 -28.05
CA THR A 224 -3.81 -2.68 -29.10
C THR A 224 -5.23 -2.88 -28.60
N VAL A 225 -5.42 -3.24 -27.32
CA VAL A 225 -6.74 -3.24 -26.67
C VAL A 225 -7.25 -1.81 -26.39
N PRO A 226 -8.55 -1.59 -26.14
CA PRO A 226 -9.05 -0.26 -25.81
C PRO A 226 -8.32 0.38 -24.62
N LEU A 227 -7.95 1.66 -24.76
CA LEU A 227 -7.40 2.49 -23.68
C LEU A 227 -8.55 3.17 -22.94
N VAL A 228 -8.59 3.04 -21.62
CA VAL A 228 -9.65 3.60 -20.77
C VAL A 228 -9.08 4.48 -19.67
N GLY A 229 -9.94 5.26 -19.04
CA GLY A 229 -9.65 6.02 -17.81
C GLY A 229 -10.79 5.84 -16.82
N ASN A 230 -10.52 5.96 -15.52
CA ASN A 230 -11.51 5.82 -14.45
C ASN A 230 -12.08 7.16 -13.94
N GLU A 231 -11.57 8.25 -14.48
CA GLU A 231 -12.08 9.61 -14.28
C GLU A 231 -13.24 9.96 -15.23
N PRO A 232 -14.24 10.77 -14.83
CA PRO A 232 -15.35 11.16 -15.70
C PRO A 232 -15.01 12.36 -16.63
N GLU A 233 -13.81 12.38 -17.20
CA GLU A 233 -13.30 13.51 -18.01
C GLU A 233 -13.39 13.22 -19.54
N PRO A 234 -14.51 13.57 -20.22
CA PRO A 234 -14.73 13.18 -21.61
C PRO A 234 -13.71 13.77 -22.59
N GLN A 235 -13.08 14.89 -22.23
CA GLN A 235 -12.01 15.49 -23.02
C GLN A 235 -10.73 14.67 -23.02
N TYR A 236 -10.56 13.62 -22.22
CA TYR A 236 -9.40 12.72 -22.34
C TYR A 236 -9.59 11.69 -23.46
N ALA A 237 -10.85 11.40 -23.82
CA ALA A 237 -11.19 10.48 -24.88
C ALA A 237 -11.15 11.12 -26.29
N GLY A 238 -10.90 10.28 -27.29
CA GLY A 238 -10.95 10.64 -28.70
C GLY A 238 -9.65 11.24 -29.28
N GLY A 239 -9.55 11.19 -30.61
CA GLY A 239 -8.32 11.57 -31.32
C GLY A 239 -7.20 10.57 -31.05
N GLU A 240 -6.11 11.06 -30.45
CA GLU A 240 -4.94 10.26 -30.05
C GLU A 240 -4.94 9.89 -28.55
N GLY A 241 -5.99 10.25 -27.80
CA GLY A 241 -6.15 9.93 -26.38
C GLY A 241 -6.87 8.60 -26.14
N LEU A 242 -7.66 8.54 -25.07
CA LEU A 242 -8.38 7.34 -24.64
C LEU A 242 -9.48 6.93 -25.62
N ASP A 243 -9.84 5.65 -25.62
CA ASP A 243 -10.99 5.13 -26.37
C ASP A 243 -12.33 5.58 -25.74
N PHE A 244 -12.40 5.54 -24.40
CA PHE A 244 -13.49 6.08 -23.59
C PHE A 244 -13.07 6.20 -22.13
N VAL A 245 -13.84 6.94 -21.35
CA VAL A 245 -13.66 7.13 -19.91
C VAL A 245 -14.82 6.53 -19.12
N GLY A 246 -14.59 6.21 -17.84
CA GLY A 246 -15.58 5.70 -16.90
C GLY A 246 -16.52 6.78 -16.35
N ALA A 247 -17.60 6.35 -15.69
CA ALA A 247 -18.28 7.21 -14.73
C ALA A 247 -17.37 7.45 -13.53
N LEU A 248 -17.72 8.43 -12.68
CA LEU A 248 -17.04 8.64 -11.40
C LEU A 248 -16.98 7.32 -10.62
N ASP A 249 -15.84 7.02 -10.02
CA ASP A 249 -15.70 5.85 -9.14
C ASP A 249 -16.62 5.96 -7.91
N GLN A 250 -17.08 4.82 -7.40
CA GLN A 250 -18.25 4.72 -6.52
C GLN A 250 -17.89 4.17 -5.15
N TYR A 251 -17.77 5.05 -4.16
CA TYR A 251 -17.50 4.72 -2.76
C TYR A 251 -18.65 5.15 -1.86
N ASN A 252 -19.67 4.30 -1.74
CA ASN A 252 -20.97 4.66 -1.15
C ASN A 252 -21.07 4.42 0.36
N ALA A 253 -19.95 4.19 1.06
CA ALA A 253 -19.84 4.04 2.51
C ALA A 253 -18.37 4.14 2.97
N PHE A 254 -18.13 4.49 4.24
CA PHE A 254 -16.79 4.69 4.80
C PHE A 254 -16.55 3.87 6.09
N CYS A 255 -16.95 2.59 6.10
CA CYS A 255 -17.00 1.68 7.25
C CYS A 255 -17.94 2.10 8.42
N GLN A 256 -18.23 3.39 8.56
CA GLN A 256 -19.08 3.97 9.59
C GLN A 256 -20.22 4.77 8.95
N GLY A 257 -21.29 5.00 9.71
CA GLY A 257 -22.46 5.75 9.23
C GLY A 257 -23.34 4.99 8.22
N PRO A 258 -24.37 5.66 7.69
CA PRO A 258 -25.24 5.10 6.65
C PRO A 258 -24.54 5.11 5.28
N TRP A 259 -24.84 4.10 4.47
CA TRP A 259 -24.49 4.06 3.05
C TRP A 259 -25.64 4.60 2.20
N TRP A 260 -25.37 4.99 0.96
CA TRP A 260 -26.36 5.54 0.03
C TRP A 260 -26.37 4.80 -1.32
N VAL A 261 -27.36 5.11 -2.17
CA VAL A 261 -27.49 4.55 -3.52
C VAL A 261 -26.99 5.58 -4.52
N PRO A 262 -26.03 5.25 -5.40
CA PRO A 262 -25.48 6.22 -6.33
C PRO A 262 -26.41 6.52 -7.50
N GLU A 263 -26.26 7.72 -8.08
CA GLU A 263 -26.81 8.09 -9.38
C GLU A 263 -25.65 8.22 -10.37
N LEU A 264 -25.58 7.30 -11.33
CA LEU A 264 -24.47 7.21 -12.28
C LEU A 264 -24.71 8.15 -13.47
N THR A 265 -23.71 8.97 -13.76
CA THR A 265 -23.68 9.82 -14.97
C THR A 265 -22.80 9.18 -16.03
N ARG A 266 -23.28 9.18 -17.28
CA ARG A 266 -22.52 8.68 -18.42
C ARG A 266 -21.79 9.85 -19.10
N PRO A 267 -20.45 9.88 -19.15
CA PRO A 267 -19.71 10.98 -19.78
C PRO A 267 -19.93 11.09 -21.30
N ASP A 268 -20.01 9.94 -21.99
CA ASP A 268 -20.28 9.86 -23.43
C ASP A 268 -21.40 8.86 -23.72
N ALA A 269 -22.52 9.35 -24.26
CA ALA A 269 -23.69 8.56 -24.62
C ALA A 269 -23.45 7.45 -25.68
N THR A 270 -22.32 7.50 -26.37
CA THR A 270 -21.92 6.54 -27.41
C THR A 270 -21.01 5.41 -26.90
N LYS A 271 -20.54 5.50 -25.65
CA LYS A 271 -19.60 4.55 -25.01
C LYS A 271 -20.31 3.75 -23.91
N PRO A 272 -19.79 2.58 -23.48
CA PRO A 272 -20.37 1.82 -22.36
C PRO A 272 -20.44 2.67 -21.09
N LEU A 273 -21.41 2.39 -20.19
CA LEU A 273 -21.36 2.91 -18.82
C LEU A 273 -20.47 1.95 -18.03
N ALA A 274 -19.37 2.49 -17.50
CA ALA A 274 -18.33 1.75 -16.81
C ALA A 274 -18.08 2.38 -15.44
N VAL A 275 -17.94 1.56 -14.41
CA VAL A 275 -17.45 1.95 -13.08
C VAL A 275 -16.19 1.11 -12.85
N PHE A 276 -15.03 1.77 -12.86
CA PHE A 276 -13.75 1.07 -12.79
C PHE A 276 -13.30 0.84 -11.34
N GLU A 277 -13.84 1.58 -10.39
CA GLU A 277 -13.78 1.24 -8.96
C GLU A 277 -15.15 1.42 -8.29
N ALA A 278 -15.71 0.30 -7.84
CA ALA A 278 -16.90 0.26 -6.99
C ALA A 278 -16.53 -0.34 -5.64
N GLY A 279 -16.58 0.49 -4.60
CA GLY A 279 -16.19 0.18 -3.23
C GLY A 279 -17.00 -0.97 -2.62
N THR A 280 -16.34 -2.10 -2.32
CA THR A 280 -16.92 -3.19 -1.50
C THR A 280 -16.49 -3.15 -0.04
N GLY A 281 -15.66 -2.18 0.30
CA GLY A 281 -15.07 -1.95 1.60
C GLY A 281 -14.51 -0.53 1.63
N TRP A 282 -13.64 -0.26 2.58
CA TRP A 282 -12.92 1.01 2.66
C TRP A 282 -11.62 0.81 3.42
N PHE A 283 -10.60 1.61 3.11
CA PHE A 283 -9.33 1.56 3.83
C PHE A 283 -9.51 1.96 5.30
N GLN A 284 -8.54 1.60 6.15
CA GLN A 284 -8.53 1.96 7.57
C GLN A 284 -7.13 2.41 7.96
N THR A 285 -7.05 3.54 8.66
CA THR A 285 -5.78 4.14 9.09
C THR A 285 -5.41 3.76 10.52
N TRP A 286 -4.27 4.23 11.01
CA TRP A 286 -3.82 4.00 12.38
C TRP A 286 -4.80 4.62 13.40
N GLY A 287 -5.18 3.85 14.42
CA GLY A 287 -6.16 4.27 15.43
C GLY A 287 -7.64 4.03 15.08
N ASP A 288 -7.94 3.56 13.87
CA ASP A 288 -9.31 3.25 13.44
C ASP A 288 -9.91 2.01 14.12
N THR A 289 -11.18 1.71 13.81
CA THR A 289 -11.91 0.54 14.34
C THR A 289 -11.50 -0.81 13.74
N GLY A 290 -10.73 -0.81 12.64
CA GLY A 290 -10.32 -2.01 11.90
C GLY A 290 -11.37 -2.54 10.92
N TYR A 291 -10.93 -3.42 10.02
CA TYR A 291 -11.70 -3.85 8.83
C TYR A 291 -12.96 -4.68 9.11
N ASP A 292 -13.10 -5.27 10.30
CA ASP A 292 -14.32 -5.99 10.67
C ASP A 292 -15.55 -5.07 10.69
N LYS A 293 -15.36 -3.78 11.03
CA LYS A 293 -16.43 -2.79 10.99
C LYS A 293 -16.85 -2.47 9.56
N CYS A 294 -15.89 -2.37 8.65
CA CYS A 294 -16.13 -2.19 7.21
C CYS A 294 -16.98 -3.32 6.64
N ARG A 295 -16.60 -4.57 6.92
CA ARG A 295 -17.34 -5.76 6.46
C ARG A 295 -18.77 -5.82 7.00
N GLN A 296 -18.99 -5.36 8.23
CA GLN A 296 -20.34 -5.28 8.80
C GLN A 296 -21.21 -4.24 8.09
N THR A 297 -20.65 -3.07 7.79
CA THR A 297 -21.36 -1.95 7.16
C THR A 297 -21.62 -2.21 5.68
N MET A 298 -20.62 -2.73 4.96
CA MET A 298 -20.62 -2.96 3.50
C MET A 298 -20.85 -4.44 3.13
N GLY A 299 -21.51 -5.17 4.03
CA GLY A 299 -21.83 -6.59 3.85
C GLY A 299 -22.98 -6.86 2.86
N PRO A 300 -23.68 -8.00 2.98
CA PRO A 300 -24.69 -8.42 1.99
C PRO A 300 -25.83 -7.43 1.75
N ALA A 301 -26.23 -6.66 2.76
CA ALA A 301 -27.29 -5.66 2.62
C ALA A 301 -26.90 -4.51 1.67
N TYR A 302 -25.69 -3.99 1.84
CA TYR A 302 -25.10 -2.99 0.94
C TYR A 302 -25.03 -3.54 -0.48
N GLN A 303 -24.45 -4.73 -0.67
CA GLN A 303 -24.29 -5.34 -2.00
C GLN A 303 -25.63 -5.61 -2.70
N LYS A 304 -26.66 -6.05 -1.95
CA LYS A 304 -28.02 -6.27 -2.50
C LYS A 304 -28.68 -5.00 -3.02
N ILE A 305 -28.26 -3.84 -2.55
CA ILE A 305 -28.87 -2.57 -2.90
C ILE A 305 -27.96 -1.76 -3.84
N VAL A 306 -26.73 -1.47 -3.43
CA VAL A 306 -25.80 -0.60 -4.18
C VAL A 306 -25.36 -1.26 -5.48
N ASN A 307 -24.69 -2.41 -5.46
CA ASN A 307 -24.21 -3.10 -6.66
C ASN A 307 -25.35 -3.38 -7.66
N LYS A 308 -26.51 -3.83 -7.14
CA LYS A 308 -27.69 -4.07 -8.00
C LYS A 308 -28.23 -2.79 -8.62
N ALA A 309 -28.19 -1.66 -7.91
CA ALA A 309 -28.63 -0.37 -8.44
C ALA A 309 -27.68 0.13 -9.54
N GLU A 310 -26.36 -0.05 -9.38
CA GLU A 310 -25.36 0.32 -10.40
C GLU A 310 -25.59 -0.45 -11.71
N ILE A 311 -25.69 -1.78 -11.65
CA ILE A 311 -26.04 -2.62 -12.81
C ILE A 311 -27.37 -2.20 -13.45
N MET A 312 -28.37 -1.89 -12.65
CA MET A 312 -29.71 -1.52 -13.13
C MET A 312 -29.81 -0.09 -13.68
N GLN A 313 -28.78 0.73 -13.49
CA GLN A 313 -28.61 1.99 -14.22
C GLN A 313 -28.03 1.77 -15.64
N GLY A 314 -27.57 0.56 -15.93
CA GLY A 314 -27.11 0.14 -17.27
C GLY A 314 -25.60 -0.05 -17.37
N THR A 315 -24.91 -0.20 -16.25
CA THR A 315 -23.49 -0.53 -16.19
C THR A 315 -23.25 -1.92 -16.78
N THR A 316 -22.22 -2.04 -17.62
CA THR A 316 -21.79 -3.32 -18.20
C THR A 316 -20.31 -3.60 -18.03
N ILE A 317 -19.59 -2.68 -17.41
CA ILE A 317 -18.22 -2.81 -16.92
C ILE A 317 -18.26 -2.32 -15.48
N GLU A 318 -18.14 -3.23 -14.52
CA GLU A 318 -18.11 -2.88 -13.10
C GLU A 318 -17.01 -3.70 -12.45
N ASN A 319 -16.11 -2.99 -11.76
CA ASN A 319 -14.99 -3.59 -11.06
C ASN A 319 -15.07 -3.28 -9.56
N LEU A 320 -15.08 -4.34 -8.75
CA LEU A 320 -15.25 -4.24 -7.31
C LEU A 320 -13.91 -4.06 -6.59
N TYR A 321 -13.69 -2.84 -6.07
CA TYR A 321 -12.50 -2.41 -5.35
C TYR A 321 -12.76 -2.44 -3.83
N MET A 322 -12.10 -3.25 -3.01
CA MET A 322 -11.27 -4.42 -3.32
C MET A 322 -12.09 -5.71 -3.24
N THR A 323 -11.89 -6.62 -4.19
CA THR A 323 -12.39 -8.00 -4.04
C THR A 323 -11.48 -8.85 -3.15
N TYR A 324 -10.16 -8.65 -3.26
CA TYR A 324 -9.16 -9.10 -2.30
C TYR A 324 -8.10 -8.01 -2.16
N GLY A 325 -7.95 -7.44 -0.96
CA GLY A 325 -6.95 -6.39 -0.75
C GLY A 325 -5.55 -6.93 -0.45
N GLY A 326 -5.39 -7.76 0.59
CA GLY A 326 -4.12 -8.39 0.96
C GLY A 326 -3.36 -7.68 2.07
N THR A 327 -2.03 -7.68 2.01
CA THR A 327 -1.15 -7.15 3.07
C THR A 327 -0.17 -6.13 2.51
N ASN A 328 -0.09 -4.95 3.13
CA ASN A 328 1.02 -4.00 2.96
C ASN A 328 2.27 -4.51 3.70
N TRP A 329 2.84 -5.62 3.25
CA TRP A 329 4.10 -6.14 3.80
C TRP A 329 5.25 -5.22 3.40
N GLY A 330 6.39 -5.29 4.11
CA GLY A 330 7.45 -4.30 3.90
C GLY A 330 6.99 -2.89 4.22
N TRP A 331 7.53 -1.93 3.49
CA TRP A 331 7.20 -0.51 3.53
C TRP A 331 6.25 -0.13 2.39
N LEU A 332 5.25 -0.97 2.10
CA LEU A 332 4.31 -0.76 0.99
C LEU A 332 3.19 0.25 1.29
N ALA A 333 2.85 0.48 2.57
CA ALA A 333 1.71 1.31 2.95
C ALA A 333 1.95 2.79 2.68
N ASP A 334 0.94 3.52 2.17
CA ASP A 334 0.85 4.95 2.45
C ASP A 334 0.49 5.12 3.93
N PRO A 335 1.35 5.75 4.74
CA PRO A 335 1.09 5.93 6.17
C PRO A 335 -0.13 6.78 6.51
N ARG A 336 -0.65 7.58 5.58
CA ARG A 336 -1.87 8.39 5.76
C ARG A 336 -3.13 7.56 5.80
N GLN A 337 -3.21 6.58 4.90
CA GLN A 337 -4.46 5.89 4.60
C GLN A 337 -4.55 4.53 5.26
N VAL A 338 -3.42 3.82 5.41
CA VAL A 338 -3.42 2.41 5.80
C VAL A 338 -2.26 2.01 6.71
N TYR A 339 -2.52 1.02 7.54
CA TYR A 339 -1.49 0.26 8.27
C TYR A 339 -1.11 -1.03 7.50
N THR A 340 -0.47 -2.00 8.17
CA THR A 340 0.02 -3.23 7.49
C THR A 340 -1.11 -4.03 6.82
N SER A 341 -2.29 -4.16 7.45
CA SER A 341 -3.40 -4.87 6.80
C SER A 341 -4.01 -4.03 5.69
N TYR A 342 -4.28 -4.68 4.58
CA TYR A 342 -5.14 -4.17 3.52
C TYR A 342 -6.28 -5.16 3.30
N ASP A 343 -6.86 -5.70 4.38
CA ASP A 343 -8.05 -6.57 4.30
C ASP A 343 -9.24 -5.87 3.64
N TYR A 344 -9.31 -4.54 3.79
CA TYR A 344 -10.28 -3.63 3.18
C TYR A 344 -11.74 -3.86 3.63
N GLY A 345 -12.01 -4.89 4.44
CA GLY A 345 -13.36 -5.41 4.62
C GLY A 345 -13.88 -6.14 3.38
N ALA A 346 -12.97 -6.55 2.48
CA ALA A 346 -13.29 -7.18 1.21
C ALA A 346 -13.99 -8.54 1.36
N PRO A 347 -14.75 -8.99 0.33
CA PRO A 347 -15.41 -10.30 0.31
C PRO A 347 -14.45 -11.49 0.43
N ILE A 348 -13.19 -11.34 -0.01
CA ILE A 348 -12.12 -12.28 0.27
C ILE A 348 -11.21 -11.62 1.30
N THR A 349 -11.16 -12.19 2.51
CA THR A 349 -10.36 -11.62 3.61
C THR A 349 -8.87 -11.64 3.30
N GLU A 350 -8.06 -10.88 4.02
CA GLU A 350 -6.58 -10.89 3.93
C GLU A 350 -6.01 -12.31 4.08
N ALA A 351 -6.61 -13.11 4.97
CA ALA A 351 -6.27 -14.52 5.18
C ALA A 351 -6.87 -15.48 4.12
N ARG A 352 -7.46 -14.93 3.06
CA ARG A 352 -8.09 -15.60 1.90
C ARG A 352 -9.31 -16.44 2.27
N GLN A 353 -10.05 -16.07 3.32
CA GLN A 353 -11.32 -16.75 3.67
C GLN A 353 -12.50 -16.07 2.96
N THR A 354 -13.61 -16.80 2.82
CA THR A 354 -14.86 -16.33 2.21
C THR A 354 -15.98 -16.28 3.26
N GLY A 355 -16.98 -15.43 3.05
CA GLY A 355 -18.10 -15.24 3.97
C GLY A 355 -19.43 -14.92 3.27
N ALA A 356 -20.38 -14.38 4.04
CA ALA A 356 -21.73 -14.09 3.56
C ALA A 356 -21.77 -13.01 2.45
N ASP A 357 -20.83 -12.06 2.52
CA ASP A 357 -20.54 -11.06 1.49
C ASP A 357 -20.06 -11.72 0.18
N TYR A 358 -19.13 -12.67 0.25
CA TYR A 358 -18.72 -13.44 -0.93
C TYR A 358 -19.88 -14.25 -1.52
N ASP A 359 -20.75 -14.82 -0.67
CA ASP A 359 -21.92 -15.57 -1.14
C ASP A 359 -22.97 -14.71 -1.84
N GLU A 360 -23.19 -13.49 -1.37
CA GLU A 360 -24.06 -12.53 -2.07
C GLU A 360 -23.46 -12.10 -3.40
N LEU A 361 -22.18 -11.74 -3.40
CA LEU A 361 -21.45 -11.43 -4.62
C LEU A 361 -21.54 -12.56 -5.65
N LYS A 362 -21.43 -13.81 -5.20
CA LYS A 362 -21.55 -15.00 -6.05
C LYS A 362 -22.92 -15.13 -6.71
N ARG A 363 -24.00 -14.85 -5.98
CA ARG A 363 -25.36 -14.89 -6.55
C ARG A 363 -25.52 -13.87 -7.67
N GLN A 364 -25.01 -12.66 -7.45
CA GLN A 364 -25.05 -11.57 -8.42
C GLN A 364 -24.17 -11.87 -9.64
N GLY A 365 -22.91 -12.24 -9.43
CA GLY A 365 -21.95 -12.51 -10.51
C GLY A 365 -22.40 -13.64 -11.43
N LEU A 366 -22.94 -14.73 -10.87
CA LEU A 366 -23.50 -15.82 -11.67
C LEU A 366 -24.74 -15.38 -12.46
N PHE A 367 -25.57 -14.49 -11.92
CA PHE A 367 -26.71 -13.94 -12.65
C PHE A 367 -26.26 -13.05 -13.81
N TYR A 368 -25.37 -12.10 -13.55
CA TYR A 368 -24.88 -11.12 -14.52
C TYR A 368 -24.16 -11.78 -15.70
N THR A 369 -23.31 -12.77 -15.43
CA THR A 369 -22.54 -13.44 -16.49
C THR A 369 -23.29 -14.57 -17.19
N THR A 370 -24.42 -15.05 -16.63
CA THR A 370 -25.27 -16.04 -17.29
C THR A 370 -26.37 -15.41 -18.15
N THR A 371 -26.78 -14.18 -17.83
CA THR A 371 -27.97 -13.56 -18.43
C THR A 371 -27.58 -12.57 -19.54
N ALA A 372 -27.19 -13.11 -20.69
CA ALA A 372 -26.67 -12.35 -21.83
C ALA A 372 -27.48 -11.09 -22.24
N PRO A 373 -28.83 -11.07 -22.19
CA PRO A 373 -29.59 -9.86 -22.51
C PRO A 373 -29.26 -8.62 -21.67
N LEU A 374 -28.67 -8.76 -20.47
CA LEU A 374 -28.23 -7.62 -19.65
C LEU A 374 -27.20 -6.73 -20.35
N THR A 375 -26.38 -7.29 -21.25
CA THR A 375 -25.29 -6.59 -21.94
C THR A 375 -25.75 -5.53 -22.95
N LYS A 376 -27.06 -5.42 -23.19
CA LYS A 376 -27.67 -4.45 -24.10
C LYS A 376 -29.07 -4.09 -23.61
N THR A 377 -29.18 -3.11 -22.71
CA THR A 377 -30.47 -2.70 -22.15
C THR A 377 -30.70 -1.20 -22.21
N GLU A 378 -31.95 -0.81 -22.43
CA GLU A 378 -32.42 0.57 -22.39
C GLU A 378 -33.36 0.77 -21.20
N PRO A 379 -33.43 1.98 -20.60
CA PRO A 379 -34.45 2.30 -19.62
C PRO A 379 -35.85 2.16 -20.24
N VAL A 380 -36.79 1.62 -19.47
CA VAL A 380 -38.22 1.55 -19.83
C VAL A 380 -39.07 1.95 -18.64
N ASP A 381 -40.34 2.29 -18.88
CA ASP A 381 -41.26 2.65 -17.80
C ASP A 381 -41.44 1.49 -16.83
N ALA A 382 -41.10 1.73 -15.56
CA ALA A 382 -41.37 0.79 -14.48
C ALA A 382 -42.88 0.82 -14.14
N PRO A 383 -43.48 -0.33 -13.79
CA PRO A 383 -44.85 -0.33 -13.32
C PRO A 383 -44.95 0.37 -11.95
N ALA A 384 -46.06 1.06 -11.70
CA ALA A 384 -46.29 1.73 -10.43
C ALA A 384 -46.53 0.70 -9.31
N SER A 385 -45.77 0.83 -8.22
CA SER A 385 -45.96 0.10 -6.97
C SER A 385 -47.32 0.43 -6.35
N SER A 386 -47.98 -0.55 -5.73
CA SER A 386 -49.13 -0.28 -4.85
C SER A 386 -48.73 0.33 -3.50
N ASP A 387 -47.44 0.31 -3.17
CA ASP A 387 -46.88 0.86 -1.93
C ASP A 387 -45.78 1.89 -2.25
N ALA A 388 -45.96 3.13 -1.78
CA ALA A 388 -45.05 4.24 -2.02
C ALA A 388 -43.67 4.06 -1.33
N ALA A 389 -43.56 3.13 -0.37
CA ALA A 389 -42.29 2.79 0.25
C ALA A 389 -41.39 1.94 -0.65
N VAL A 390 -41.88 1.43 -1.79
CA VAL A 390 -41.10 0.63 -2.74
C VAL A 390 -40.87 1.41 -4.03
N SER A 391 -39.60 1.56 -4.39
CA SER A 391 -39.15 2.14 -5.65
C SER A 391 -38.87 1.04 -6.68
N LEU A 392 -39.26 1.27 -7.93
CA LEU A 392 -39.05 0.36 -9.03
C LEU A 392 -38.31 1.04 -10.18
N MET A 393 -37.31 0.35 -10.72
CA MET A 393 -36.59 0.75 -11.93
C MET A 393 -36.65 -0.39 -12.94
N ALA A 394 -36.90 -0.09 -14.21
CA ALA A 394 -37.02 -1.10 -15.25
C ALA A 394 -36.08 -0.83 -16.42
N ARG A 395 -35.51 -1.91 -16.96
CA ARG A 395 -34.78 -1.90 -18.22
C ARG A 395 -35.24 -3.03 -19.13
N ALA A 396 -35.11 -2.85 -20.44
CA ALA A 396 -35.40 -3.88 -21.42
C ALA A 396 -34.27 -4.03 -22.43
N ASN A 397 -33.99 -5.26 -22.83
CA ASN A 397 -33.17 -5.52 -24.01
C ASN A 397 -34.02 -5.26 -25.27
N PRO A 398 -33.61 -4.33 -26.15
CA PRO A 398 -34.42 -3.97 -27.32
C PRO A 398 -34.48 -5.07 -28.38
N ASP A 399 -33.54 -6.02 -28.39
CA ASP A 399 -33.47 -7.08 -29.39
C ASP A 399 -34.30 -8.29 -28.97
N THR A 400 -34.21 -8.70 -27.70
CA THR A 400 -34.90 -9.90 -27.19
C THR A 400 -36.25 -9.59 -26.52
N GLY A 401 -36.48 -8.32 -26.17
CA GLY A 401 -37.58 -7.87 -25.34
C GLY A 401 -37.44 -8.25 -23.86
N THR A 402 -36.38 -8.96 -23.45
CA THR A 402 -36.20 -9.37 -22.05
C THR A 402 -36.16 -8.15 -21.14
N GLN A 403 -36.97 -8.17 -20.08
CA GLN A 403 -37.09 -7.07 -19.12
C GLN A 403 -36.46 -7.45 -17.78
N PHE A 404 -35.87 -6.46 -17.15
CA PHE A 404 -35.29 -6.49 -15.81
C PHE A 404 -35.98 -5.44 -14.96
N LEU A 405 -36.54 -5.83 -13.84
CA LEU A 405 -37.24 -4.95 -12.91
C LEU A 405 -36.56 -5.01 -11.56
N TYR A 406 -35.94 -3.91 -11.16
CA TYR A 406 -35.29 -3.76 -9.88
C TYR A 406 -36.22 -3.11 -8.87
N LEU A 407 -36.39 -3.75 -7.73
CA LEU A 407 -37.20 -3.26 -6.62
C LEU A 407 -36.34 -3.10 -5.38
N ARG A 408 -36.46 -1.96 -4.71
CA ARG A 408 -35.87 -1.66 -3.40
C ARG A 408 -36.81 -0.77 -2.59
N HIS A 409 -36.57 -0.65 -1.30
CA HIS A 409 -37.22 0.38 -0.50
C HIS A 409 -36.78 1.77 -1.00
N ALA A 410 -37.69 2.74 -0.97
CA ALA A 410 -37.40 4.12 -1.35
C ALA A 410 -36.32 4.71 -0.42
N ASP A 411 -36.45 4.46 0.88
CA ASP A 411 -35.37 4.56 1.87
C ASP A 411 -34.54 3.27 1.83
N ALA A 412 -33.31 3.36 1.31
CA ALA A 412 -32.42 2.21 1.16
C ALA A 412 -32.01 1.55 2.48
N THR A 413 -32.13 2.26 3.61
CA THR A 413 -31.74 1.78 4.93
C THR A 413 -32.88 1.10 5.70
N ALA A 414 -34.10 1.12 5.14
CA ALA A 414 -35.31 0.63 5.79
C ALA A 414 -35.18 -0.85 6.20
N GLY A 415 -35.30 -1.13 7.49
CA GLY A 415 -35.20 -2.49 8.05
C GLY A 415 -36.50 -3.29 8.06
N SER A 416 -37.63 -2.70 7.64
CA SER A 416 -38.95 -3.35 7.68
C SER A 416 -39.33 -4.01 6.35
N ASP A 417 -39.97 -5.17 6.42
CA ASP A 417 -40.53 -5.84 5.26
C ASP A 417 -41.78 -5.13 4.71
N THR A 418 -41.90 -5.06 3.39
CA THR A 418 -43.05 -4.48 2.68
C THR A 418 -43.55 -5.46 1.62
N THR A 419 -44.87 -5.57 1.43
CA THR A 419 -45.45 -6.31 0.31
C THR A 419 -46.09 -5.32 -0.65
N THR A 420 -45.68 -5.36 -1.92
CA THR A 420 -46.25 -4.50 -2.97
C THR A 420 -46.83 -5.35 -4.10
N GLY A 421 -47.82 -4.80 -4.79
CA GLY A 421 -48.35 -5.34 -6.04
C GLY A 421 -48.30 -4.33 -7.16
N PHE A 422 -48.22 -4.81 -8.40
CA PHE A 422 -48.21 -3.98 -9.60
C PHE A 422 -48.65 -4.80 -10.83
N ASN A 423 -49.10 -4.11 -11.89
CA ASN A 423 -49.41 -4.74 -13.17
C ASN A 423 -48.18 -4.65 -14.08
N TRP A 424 -47.47 -5.76 -14.27
CA TRP A 424 -46.27 -5.78 -15.09
C TRP A 424 -46.62 -6.06 -16.56
N GLN A 425 -46.31 -5.10 -17.44
CA GLN A 425 -46.40 -5.27 -18.89
C GLN A 425 -45.14 -5.96 -19.42
N THR A 426 -45.20 -7.29 -19.52
CA THR A 426 -44.11 -8.10 -20.06
C THR A 426 -44.27 -8.26 -21.58
N PRO A 427 -43.23 -8.73 -22.31
CA PRO A 427 -43.35 -9.07 -23.73
C PRO A 427 -44.41 -10.15 -24.02
N ASP A 428 -44.79 -10.91 -22.99
CA ASP A 428 -45.67 -12.05 -23.06
C ASP A 428 -47.12 -11.72 -22.64
N GLY A 429 -47.40 -10.47 -22.25
CA GLY A 429 -48.70 -9.96 -21.83
C GLY A 429 -48.63 -9.14 -20.53
N THR A 430 -49.78 -8.65 -20.07
CA THR A 430 -49.88 -7.95 -18.77
C THR A 430 -50.28 -8.92 -17.67
N TYR A 431 -49.59 -8.85 -16.54
CA TYR A 431 -49.79 -9.72 -15.39
C TYR A 431 -49.86 -8.94 -14.08
N PRO A 432 -50.83 -9.24 -13.19
CA PRO A 432 -50.78 -8.77 -11.81
C PRO A 432 -49.70 -9.56 -11.06
N VAL A 433 -48.79 -8.84 -10.42
CA VAL A 433 -47.65 -9.38 -9.69
C VAL A 433 -47.69 -8.86 -8.25
N SER A 434 -47.37 -9.71 -7.29
CA SER A 434 -47.22 -9.35 -5.86
C SER A 434 -45.86 -9.84 -5.39
N VAL A 435 -45.11 -8.99 -4.70
CA VAL A 435 -43.74 -9.26 -4.25
C VAL A 435 -43.60 -8.82 -2.80
N ARG A 436 -43.03 -9.68 -1.96
CA ARG A 436 -42.52 -9.29 -0.64
C ARG A 436 -41.08 -8.82 -0.80
N LEU A 437 -40.79 -7.63 -0.30
CA LEU A 437 -39.47 -7.02 -0.25
C LEU A 437 -39.05 -6.90 1.22
N ASN A 438 -38.04 -7.67 1.62
CA ASN A 438 -37.54 -7.68 2.99
C ASN A 438 -36.74 -6.40 3.30
N GLY A 439 -36.59 -6.06 4.58
CA GLY A 439 -35.76 -4.92 4.98
C GLY A 439 -34.33 -5.01 4.42
N GLN A 440 -33.76 -3.87 4.04
CA GLN A 440 -32.39 -3.72 3.50
C GLN A 440 -32.07 -4.71 2.38
N THR A 441 -33.01 -4.90 1.44
CA THR A 441 -32.84 -5.77 0.29
C THR A 441 -33.23 -5.08 -1.01
N GLY A 442 -32.56 -5.47 -2.09
CA GLY A 442 -32.95 -5.17 -3.47
C GLY A 442 -33.13 -6.47 -4.25
N LYS A 443 -34.12 -6.52 -5.15
CA LYS A 443 -34.41 -7.70 -5.99
C LYS A 443 -34.43 -7.32 -7.47
N ILE A 444 -33.73 -8.07 -8.32
CA ILE A 444 -33.84 -7.97 -9.79
C ILE A 444 -34.74 -9.12 -10.29
N LEU A 445 -35.93 -8.76 -10.75
CA LEU A 445 -36.88 -9.68 -11.35
C LEU A 445 -36.71 -9.71 -12.87
N VAL A 446 -36.96 -10.87 -13.47
CA VAL A 446 -36.77 -11.10 -14.91
C VAL A 446 -38.08 -11.49 -15.56
N ALA A 447 -38.37 -10.88 -16.72
CA ALA A 447 -39.53 -11.20 -17.55
C ALA A 447 -39.17 -11.31 -19.04
N GLY A 448 -39.93 -12.12 -19.78
CA GLY A 448 -39.74 -12.34 -21.22
C GLY A 448 -38.35 -12.87 -21.57
N TYR A 449 -37.80 -13.77 -20.76
CA TYR A 449 -36.45 -14.30 -20.92
C TYR A 449 -36.47 -15.69 -21.56
N ASP A 450 -35.52 -15.93 -22.46
CA ASP A 450 -35.22 -17.26 -22.97
C ASP A 450 -34.27 -17.97 -22.01
N LEU A 451 -34.84 -18.85 -21.18
CA LEU A 451 -34.14 -19.63 -20.18
C LEU A 451 -33.74 -20.98 -20.79
N GLY A 452 -32.90 -20.93 -21.81
CA GLY A 452 -32.42 -22.10 -22.56
C GLY A 452 -33.45 -22.64 -23.54
N GLY A 453 -34.16 -23.72 -23.19
CA GLY A 453 -35.27 -24.25 -23.99
C GLY A 453 -36.63 -23.71 -23.55
N GLN A 454 -36.63 -22.85 -22.53
CA GLN A 454 -37.82 -22.44 -21.77
C GLN A 454 -38.12 -20.96 -21.99
N ARG A 455 -39.40 -20.60 -22.02
CA ARG A 455 -39.81 -19.19 -22.05
C ARG A 455 -40.26 -18.80 -20.66
N LEU A 456 -39.43 -18.02 -19.97
CA LEU A 456 -39.78 -17.39 -18.71
C LEU A 456 -40.63 -16.16 -19.01
N VAL A 457 -41.93 -16.24 -18.71
CA VAL A 457 -42.85 -15.11 -18.81
C VAL A 457 -42.47 -14.09 -17.75
N TYR A 458 -42.37 -14.51 -16.49
CA TYR A 458 -41.70 -13.78 -15.40
C TYR A 458 -41.44 -14.68 -14.18
N SER A 459 -40.59 -14.22 -13.27
CA SER A 459 -40.49 -14.74 -11.91
C SER A 459 -40.47 -13.60 -10.88
N THR A 460 -41.06 -13.83 -9.71
CA THR A 460 -40.90 -12.97 -8.53
C THR A 460 -39.71 -13.38 -7.64
N SER A 461 -39.05 -14.48 -8.00
CA SER A 461 -37.79 -14.93 -7.41
C SER A 461 -36.63 -14.47 -8.28
N GLU A 462 -35.47 -14.22 -7.67
CA GLU A 462 -34.28 -13.84 -8.42
C GLU A 462 -33.70 -15.06 -9.14
N LEU A 463 -33.24 -14.85 -10.38
CA LEU A 463 -32.51 -15.86 -11.14
C LEU A 463 -31.04 -15.81 -10.72
N MET A 464 -30.48 -16.92 -10.22
CA MET A 464 -29.04 -16.99 -9.96
C MET A 464 -28.27 -17.48 -11.18
N THR A 465 -28.73 -18.56 -11.81
CA THR A 465 -28.07 -19.14 -12.99
C THR A 465 -28.99 -20.11 -13.72
N SER A 466 -28.61 -20.44 -14.95
CA SER A 466 -29.18 -21.53 -15.72
C SER A 466 -28.10 -22.21 -16.56
N THR A 467 -28.32 -23.49 -16.86
CA THR A 467 -27.45 -24.30 -17.70
C THR A 467 -28.25 -25.33 -18.48
N THR A 468 -27.69 -25.82 -19.58
CA THR A 468 -28.20 -26.97 -20.32
C THR A 468 -27.20 -28.12 -20.19
N ALA A 469 -27.68 -29.29 -19.76
CA ALA A 469 -26.95 -30.54 -19.76
C ALA A 469 -27.70 -31.57 -20.63
N ASP A 470 -27.11 -31.93 -21.77
CA ASP A 470 -27.78 -32.71 -22.83
C ASP A 470 -29.10 -32.04 -23.29
N ASP A 471 -30.22 -32.76 -23.32
CA ASP A 471 -31.56 -32.25 -23.65
C ASP A 471 -32.34 -31.77 -22.42
N ARG A 472 -31.65 -31.43 -21.33
CA ARG A 472 -32.26 -30.96 -20.07
C ARG A 472 -31.70 -29.61 -19.66
N ASP A 473 -32.60 -28.67 -19.44
CA ASP A 473 -32.31 -27.39 -18.81
C ASP A 473 -32.35 -27.53 -17.29
N VAL A 474 -31.47 -26.80 -16.60
CA VAL A 474 -31.47 -26.65 -15.15
C VAL A 474 -31.41 -25.16 -14.85
N ALA A 475 -32.34 -24.67 -14.04
CA ALA A 475 -32.38 -23.27 -13.63
C ALA A 475 -32.51 -23.16 -12.12
N LEU A 476 -31.85 -22.17 -11.52
CA LEU A 476 -31.86 -21.91 -10.09
C LEU A 476 -32.44 -20.52 -9.81
N LEU A 477 -33.58 -20.51 -9.13
CA LEU A 477 -34.24 -19.33 -8.60
C LEU A 477 -34.09 -19.28 -7.08
N TYR A 478 -34.06 -18.09 -6.50
CA TYR A 478 -33.91 -17.93 -5.05
C TYR A 478 -34.64 -16.70 -4.49
N GLY A 479 -34.75 -16.67 -3.16
CA GLY A 479 -35.39 -15.61 -2.37
C GLY A 479 -35.15 -15.84 -0.87
N ALA A 480 -35.60 -14.92 -0.01
CA ALA A 480 -35.41 -15.08 1.43
C ALA A 480 -36.26 -16.25 1.99
N ASP A 481 -35.81 -16.88 3.06
CA ASP A 481 -36.58 -17.96 3.70
C ASP A 481 -37.95 -17.45 4.18
N GLY A 482 -39.01 -18.21 3.87
CA GLY A 482 -40.39 -17.84 4.13
C GLY A 482 -41.03 -16.88 3.12
N ASP A 483 -40.29 -16.35 2.13
CA ASP A 483 -40.88 -15.48 1.11
C ASP A 483 -41.83 -16.27 0.19
N PRO A 484 -43.01 -15.71 -0.17
CA PRO A 484 -43.82 -16.25 -1.25
C PRO A 484 -43.13 -16.00 -2.61
N GLY A 485 -43.16 -17.00 -3.48
CA GLY A 485 -42.62 -16.90 -4.83
C GLY A 485 -43.60 -17.40 -5.89
N GLN A 486 -43.49 -16.80 -7.07
CA GLN A 486 -44.30 -17.15 -8.23
C GLN A 486 -43.45 -17.14 -9.50
N THR A 487 -43.51 -18.20 -10.29
CA THR A 487 -42.84 -18.30 -11.58
C THR A 487 -43.83 -18.73 -12.66
N VAL A 488 -43.81 -18.06 -13.81
CA VAL A 488 -44.68 -18.34 -14.95
C VAL A 488 -43.85 -18.71 -16.18
N LEU A 489 -44.12 -19.87 -16.75
CA LEU A 489 -43.45 -20.41 -17.93
C LEU A 489 -44.46 -20.65 -19.06
N ARG A 490 -44.10 -20.41 -20.32
CA ARG A 490 -45.01 -20.55 -21.46
C ARG A 490 -44.73 -21.79 -22.31
N TYR A 491 -45.77 -22.57 -22.61
CA TYR A 491 -45.71 -23.80 -23.39
C TYR A 491 -46.78 -23.83 -24.50
N ALA A 492 -46.53 -24.61 -25.56
CA ALA A 492 -47.48 -24.79 -26.65
C ALA A 492 -48.67 -25.69 -26.26
N SER A 493 -48.47 -26.55 -25.27
CA SER A 493 -49.50 -27.42 -24.69
C SER A 493 -49.17 -27.70 -23.23
N LYS A 494 -50.16 -28.19 -22.46
CA LYS A 494 -50.00 -28.43 -21.02
C LYS A 494 -48.82 -29.39 -20.74
N PRO A 495 -47.77 -28.96 -20.03
CA PRO A 495 -46.68 -29.84 -19.65
C PRO A 495 -47.05 -30.69 -18.43
N THR A 496 -46.28 -31.75 -18.19
CA THR A 496 -46.33 -32.53 -16.95
C THR A 496 -45.41 -31.89 -15.92
N VAL A 497 -45.92 -31.62 -14.72
CA VAL A 497 -45.16 -31.04 -13.61
C VAL A 497 -45.07 -32.05 -12.47
N THR A 498 -43.84 -32.35 -12.03
CA THR A 498 -43.58 -33.25 -10.91
C THR A 498 -42.73 -32.52 -9.87
N VAL A 499 -43.28 -32.31 -8.67
CA VAL A 499 -42.49 -31.83 -7.52
C VAL A 499 -41.73 -33.02 -6.96
N LEU A 500 -40.41 -32.98 -7.10
CA LEU A 500 -39.51 -34.06 -6.67
C LEU A 500 -39.12 -33.94 -5.20
N ASP A 501 -39.04 -32.71 -4.70
CA ASP A 501 -38.73 -32.36 -3.32
C ASP A 501 -39.27 -30.95 -3.02
N GLY A 502 -39.59 -30.67 -1.76
CA GLY A 502 -40.22 -29.40 -1.33
C GLY A 502 -41.69 -29.26 -1.72
N THR A 503 -42.18 -28.02 -1.81
CA THR A 503 -43.61 -27.72 -2.05
C THR A 503 -43.78 -26.65 -3.12
N ALA A 504 -44.59 -26.95 -4.14
CA ALA A 504 -45.02 -26.00 -5.15
C ALA A 504 -46.39 -26.40 -5.71
N LYS A 505 -47.21 -25.40 -6.06
CA LYS A 505 -48.51 -25.59 -6.68
C LYS A 505 -48.47 -25.16 -8.13
N ALA A 506 -48.77 -26.09 -9.03
CA ALA A 506 -48.85 -25.84 -10.46
C ALA A 506 -50.30 -25.56 -10.92
N THR A 507 -50.49 -24.49 -11.68
CA THR A 507 -51.75 -24.11 -12.32
C THR A 507 -51.52 -23.89 -13.82
N TRP A 508 -52.42 -24.38 -14.67
CA TRP A 508 -52.31 -24.26 -16.14
C TRP A 508 -53.41 -23.36 -16.67
N ASP A 509 -53.01 -22.33 -17.42
CA ASP A 509 -53.89 -21.48 -18.23
C ASP A 509 -53.80 -21.92 -19.69
N ALA A 510 -54.88 -22.50 -20.21
CA ALA A 510 -54.92 -23.02 -21.57
C ALA A 510 -55.03 -21.93 -22.64
N ASP A 511 -55.60 -20.77 -22.31
CA ASP A 511 -55.82 -19.68 -23.26
C ASP A 511 -54.52 -18.94 -23.53
N ARG A 512 -53.67 -18.79 -22.51
CA ARG A 512 -52.35 -18.18 -22.62
C ARG A 512 -51.20 -19.16 -22.87
N GLY A 513 -51.43 -20.46 -22.62
CA GLY A 513 -50.38 -21.47 -22.61
C GLY A 513 -49.43 -21.31 -21.42
N ASP A 514 -49.88 -20.69 -20.34
CA ASP A 514 -49.05 -20.34 -19.19
C ASP A 514 -49.14 -21.42 -18.11
N LEU A 515 -47.98 -21.96 -17.73
CA LEU A 515 -47.80 -22.74 -16.52
C LEU A 515 -47.37 -21.80 -15.40
N LYS A 516 -48.23 -21.61 -14.41
CA LYS A 516 -47.95 -20.84 -13.19
C LYS A 516 -47.56 -21.79 -12.05
N LEU A 517 -46.46 -21.47 -11.37
CA LEU A 517 -45.97 -22.15 -10.18
C LEU A 517 -46.00 -21.18 -9.00
N ASP A 518 -46.76 -21.50 -7.95
CA ASP A 518 -46.78 -20.79 -6.67
C ASP A 518 -46.05 -21.62 -5.61
N TYR A 519 -45.19 -20.99 -4.82
CA TYR A 519 -44.38 -21.67 -3.80
C TYR A 519 -44.01 -20.72 -2.65
N THR A 520 -43.44 -21.28 -1.59
CA THR A 520 -42.78 -20.53 -0.51
C THR A 520 -41.32 -20.95 -0.50
N HIS A 521 -40.40 -19.99 -0.46
CA HIS A 521 -38.99 -20.27 -0.31
C HIS A 521 -38.76 -20.93 1.05
N SER A 522 -38.41 -22.21 1.06
CA SER A 522 -38.07 -22.96 2.26
C SER A 522 -37.22 -24.17 1.88
N GLY A 523 -35.97 -24.18 2.34
CA GLY A 523 -34.98 -25.15 1.85
C GLY A 523 -34.83 -25.10 0.32
N LEU A 524 -34.64 -26.26 -0.32
CA LEU A 524 -34.48 -26.38 -1.76
C LEU A 524 -35.63 -27.20 -2.38
N THR A 525 -36.58 -26.51 -3.00
CA THR A 525 -37.65 -27.13 -3.78
C THR A 525 -37.14 -27.53 -5.17
N ARG A 526 -37.56 -28.71 -5.65
CA ARG A 526 -37.11 -29.28 -6.92
C ARG A 526 -38.30 -29.69 -7.77
N ILE A 527 -38.38 -29.17 -8.99
CA ILE A 527 -39.51 -29.40 -9.89
C ILE A 527 -38.97 -29.89 -11.23
N LEU A 528 -39.50 -31.02 -11.70
CA LEU A 528 -39.29 -31.50 -13.05
C LEU A 528 -40.49 -31.13 -13.92
N ILE A 529 -40.24 -30.47 -15.04
CA ILE A 529 -41.25 -30.13 -16.04
C ILE A 529 -40.88 -30.82 -17.35
N HIS A 530 -41.83 -31.56 -17.90
CA HIS A 530 -41.65 -32.39 -19.10
C HIS A 530 -42.76 -32.15 -20.12
N GLY A 531 -42.41 -32.11 -21.41
CA GLY A 531 -43.36 -31.99 -22.51
C GLY A 531 -43.73 -30.52 -22.84
N GLY A 532 -44.96 -30.30 -23.33
CA GLY A 532 -45.40 -28.96 -23.72
C GLY A 532 -44.68 -28.35 -24.94
N GLY A 533 -43.97 -29.19 -25.71
CA GLY A 533 -43.19 -28.77 -26.88
C GLY A 533 -41.79 -28.22 -26.57
N ARG A 534 -41.31 -28.38 -25.32
CA ARG A 534 -39.99 -27.89 -24.89
C ARG A 534 -39.13 -29.02 -24.30
N ARG A 535 -37.84 -28.72 -24.11
CA ARG A 535 -36.88 -29.57 -23.41
C ARG A 535 -37.30 -29.79 -21.95
N ASP A 536 -36.79 -30.85 -21.32
CA ASP A 536 -36.99 -31.06 -19.89
C ASP A 536 -36.41 -29.89 -19.10
N LEU A 537 -37.12 -29.39 -18.10
CA LEU A 537 -36.60 -28.41 -17.15
C LEU A 537 -36.56 -29.02 -15.75
N THR A 538 -35.38 -28.99 -15.12
CA THR A 538 -35.24 -29.11 -13.66
C THR A 538 -35.15 -27.72 -13.07
N LEU A 539 -36.24 -27.25 -12.48
CA LEU A 539 -36.30 -25.97 -11.78
C LEU A 539 -35.96 -26.18 -10.30
N LEU A 540 -34.93 -25.49 -9.85
CA LEU A 540 -34.47 -25.44 -8.47
C LEU A 540 -34.90 -24.11 -7.86
N ILE A 541 -35.55 -24.16 -6.70
CA ILE A 541 -36.03 -22.98 -5.97
C ILE A 541 -35.47 -23.05 -4.56
N GLY A 542 -34.48 -22.22 -4.26
CA GLY A 542 -33.78 -22.20 -2.99
C GLY A 542 -34.10 -20.98 -2.13
N THR A 543 -33.69 -21.00 -0.86
CA THR A 543 -33.48 -19.78 -0.08
C THR A 543 -32.14 -19.13 -0.44
N ASP A 544 -31.87 -17.92 0.05
CA ASP A 544 -30.55 -17.27 -0.05
C ASP A 544 -29.41 -18.22 0.41
N ASP A 545 -29.58 -18.88 1.56
CA ASP A 545 -28.63 -19.86 2.10
C ASP A 545 -28.46 -21.08 1.19
N GLN A 546 -29.55 -21.59 0.59
CA GLN A 546 -29.44 -22.74 -0.31
C GLN A 546 -28.78 -22.36 -1.64
N ALA A 547 -29.02 -21.14 -2.12
CA ALA A 547 -28.39 -20.60 -3.31
C ALA A 547 -26.88 -20.38 -3.10
N ALA A 548 -26.47 -19.96 -1.90
CA ALA A 548 -25.06 -19.83 -1.53
C ALA A 548 -24.26 -21.13 -1.73
N ASP A 549 -24.87 -22.30 -1.58
CA ASP A 549 -24.17 -23.58 -1.78
C ASP A 549 -23.88 -23.92 -3.26
N PHE A 550 -24.42 -23.17 -4.23
CA PHE A 550 -24.29 -23.49 -5.65
C PHE A 550 -23.11 -22.81 -6.33
N TRP A 551 -22.47 -23.56 -7.23
CA TRP A 551 -21.32 -23.18 -8.02
C TRP A 551 -21.52 -23.56 -9.49
N ARG A 552 -21.03 -22.71 -10.39
CA ARG A 552 -20.99 -22.97 -11.83
C ARG A 552 -19.53 -22.93 -12.31
N PRO A 553 -18.74 -23.98 -12.01
CA PRO A 553 -17.30 -23.99 -12.32
C PRO A 553 -16.99 -24.07 -13.82
N ASP A 554 -17.98 -24.44 -14.63
CA ASP A 554 -17.90 -24.39 -16.09
C ASP A 554 -19.25 -23.93 -16.66
N GLY A 555 -19.31 -23.69 -17.97
CA GLY A 555 -20.52 -23.17 -18.62
C GLY A 555 -21.74 -24.11 -18.59
N SER A 556 -21.57 -25.39 -18.24
CA SER A 556 -22.56 -26.47 -18.39
C SER A 556 -22.90 -27.22 -17.10
N THR A 557 -22.00 -27.23 -16.11
CA THR A 557 -22.10 -28.00 -14.87
C THR A 557 -22.56 -27.09 -13.73
N LEU A 558 -23.54 -27.56 -12.96
CA LEU A 558 -23.94 -26.94 -11.70
C LEU A 558 -23.57 -27.88 -10.55
N VAL A 559 -22.84 -27.37 -9.57
CA VAL A 559 -22.40 -28.12 -8.39
C VAL A 559 -22.99 -27.48 -7.15
N ARG A 560 -23.38 -28.28 -6.16
CA ARG A 560 -23.90 -27.81 -4.88
C ARG A 560 -23.16 -28.44 -3.71
N GLY A 561 -22.88 -27.61 -2.70
CA GLY A 561 -22.19 -27.95 -1.46
C GLY A 561 -20.71 -27.59 -1.50
N THR A 562 -20.02 -27.81 -0.38
CA THR A 562 -18.61 -27.46 -0.13
C THR A 562 -18.34 -25.95 -0.03
N GLU A 563 -17.14 -25.59 0.42
CA GLU A 563 -16.75 -24.18 0.65
C GLU A 563 -16.48 -23.44 -0.66
N LEU A 564 -15.91 -24.14 -1.65
CA LEU A 564 -15.52 -23.57 -2.93
C LEU A 564 -15.40 -24.67 -3.98
N VAL A 565 -15.88 -24.43 -5.20
CA VAL A 565 -15.58 -25.27 -6.36
C VAL A 565 -14.76 -24.46 -7.35
N ARG A 566 -13.50 -24.84 -7.55
CA ARG A 566 -12.50 -24.10 -8.35
C ARG A 566 -12.58 -24.43 -9.83
N THR A 567 -12.61 -25.73 -10.16
CA THR A 567 -12.59 -26.18 -11.56
C THR A 567 -13.45 -27.42 -11.75
N ALA A 568 -13.91 -27.59 -13.00
CA ALA A 568 -14.60 -28.77 -13.48
C ALA A 568 -14.02 -29.19 -14.83
N THR A 569 -13.72 -30.48 -15.00
CA THR A 569 -13.24 -31.03 -16.28
C THR A 569 -13.87 -32.39 -16.53
N VAL A 570 -14.51 -32.55 -17.69
CA VAL A 570 -15.09 -33.83 -18.11
C VAL A 570 -14.07 -34.63 -18.92
N GLN A 571 -13.78 -35.86 -18.50
CA GLN A 571 -12.93 -36.82 -19.21
C GLN A 571 -13.67 -38.15 -19.37
N GLY A 572 -14.19 -38.41 -20.57
CA GLY A 572 -15.04 -39.57 -20.84
C GLY A 572 -16.32 -39.52 -19.99
N SER A 573 -16.52 -40.51 -19.11
CA SER A 573 -17.66 -40.57 -18.19
C SER A 573 -17.37 -40.05 -16.77
N THR A 574 -16.21 -39.42 -16.57
CA THR A 574 -15.79 -38.90 -15.26
C THR A 574 -15.76 -37.38 -15.29
N LEU A 575 -16.42 -36.76 -14.31
CA LEU A 575 -16.27 -35.34 -13.99
C LEU A 575 -15.24 -35.18 -12.89
N ALA A 576 -14.12 -34.53 -13.20
CA ALA A 576 -13.12 -34.15 -12.21
C ALA A 576 -13.41 -32.75 -11.67
N LEU A 577 -13.62 -32.67 -10.35
CA LEU A 577 -13.81 -31.43 -9.61
C LEU A 577 -12.60 -31.17 -8.71
N THR A 578 -12.21 -29.91 -8.62
CA THR A 578 -11.26 -29.41 -7.62
C THR A 578 -11.93 -28.33 -6.80
N GLY A 579 -11.65 -28.28 -5.51
CA GLY A 579 -12.21 -27.24 -4.66
C GLY A 579 -11.81 -27.41 -3.21
N ASP A 580 -12.50 -26.66 -2.36
CA ASP A 580 -12.23 -26.58 -0.94
C ASP A 580 -13.43 -26.98 -0.09
N ALA A 581 -13.15 -27.55 1.07
CA ALA A 581 -14.17 -27.93 2.03
C ALA A 581 -13.67 -27.64 3.45
N SER A 582 -14.44 -26.85 4.20
CA SER A 582 -14.20 -26.53 5.61
C SER A 582 -14.71 -27.62 6.56
N LYS A 583 -15.58 -28.50 6.09
CA LYS A 583 -16.12 -29.66 6.82
C LYS A 583 -16.52 -30.79 5.87
N ALA A 584 -16.65 -32.00 6.40
CA ALA A 584 -17.20 -33.11 5.63
C ALA A 584 -18.68 -32.84 5.33
N GLY A 585 -19.10 -33.07 4.09
CA GLY A 585 -20.43 -32.66 3.66
C GLY A 585 -20.89 -33.26 2.34
N PRO A 586 -22.15 -33.02 1.94
CA PRO A 586 -22.68 -33.47 0.67
C PRO A 586 -22.02 -32.71 -0.50
N LEU A 587 -21.82 -33.42 -1.62
CA LEU A 587 -21.45 -32.86 -2.91
C LEU A 587 -22.46 -33.35 -3.94
N GLU A 588 -23.20 -32.43 -4.54
CA GLU A 588 -24.21 -32.72 -5.55
C GLU A 588 -23.85 -32.10 -6.90
N VAL A 589 -23.99 -32.86 -7.98
CA VAL A 589 -23.58 -32.45 -9.32
C VAL A 589 -24.72 -32.64 -10.31
N PHE A 590 -25.08 -31.56 -11.01
CA PHE A 590 -25.96 -31.55 -12.16
C PHE A 590 -25.08 -31.39 -13.41
N ALA A 591 -24.91 -32.47 -14.16
CA ALA A 591 -24.05 -32.54 -15.35
C ALA A 591 -24.70 -33.42 -16.42
N SER A 592 -24.09 -33.48 -17.60
CA SER A 592 -24.48 -34.38 -18.69
C SER A 592 -24.72 -35.80 -18.18
N SER A 593 -25.75 -36.44 -18.70
CA SER A 593 -26.05 -37.85 -18.47
C SER A 593 -24.90 -38.76 -18.90
N THR A 594 -23.94 -38.33 -19.73
CA THR A 594 -22.73 -39.11 -20.02
C THR A 594 -21.83 -39.28 -18.80
N VAL A 595 -21.91 -38.37 -17.82
CA VAL A 595 -21.17 -38.44 -16.56
C VAL A 595 -21.76 -39.51 -15.64
N ARG A 596 -20.90 -40.45 -15.23
CA ARG A 596 -21.22 -41.58 -14.35
C ARG A 596 -20.34 -41.61 -13.09
N ASN A 597 -19.17 -40.97 -13.14
CA ASN A 597 -18.22 -40.91 -12.03
C ASN A 597 -17.89 -39.46 -11.70
N VAL A 598 -17.61 -39.19 -10.42
CA VAL A 598 -17.11 -37.90 -9.94
C VAL A 598 -15.82 -38.12 -9.18
N THR A 599 -14.83 -37.27 -9.38
CA THR A 599 -13.66 -37.17 -8.49
C THR A 599 -13.60 -35.81 -7.85
N TRP A 600 -13.22 -35.75 -6.58
CA TRP A 600 -12.97 -34.53 -5.82
C TRP A 600 -11.51 -34.49 -5.42
N ASN A 601 -10.79 -33.44 -5.81
CA ASN A 601 -9.38 -33.24 -5.46
C ASN A 601 -8.50 -34.46 -5.83
N GLY A 602 -8.78 -35.06 -6.99
CA GLY A 602 -8.11 -36.27 -7.49
C GLY A 602 -8.58 -37.60 -6.87
N SER A 603 -9.44 -37.57 -5.86
CA SER A 603 -9.98 -38.77 -5.19
C SER A 603 -11.37 -39.13 -5.72
N ARG A 604 -11.67 -40.42 -5.90
CA ARG A 604 -13.00 -40.86 -6.35
C ARG A 604 -14.06 -40.58 -5.29
N VAL A 605 -15.18 -39.99 -5.71
CA VAL A 605 -16.37 -39.82 -4.87
C VAL A 605 -17.37 -40.92 -5.21
N THR A 606 -17.82 -41.65 -4.20
CA THR A 606 -18.94 -42.59 -4.37
C THR A 606 -20.22 -41.78 -4.52
N VAL A 607 -20.85 -41.87 -5.69
CA VAL A 607 -22.06 -41.11 -6.03
C VAL A 607 -23.25 -42.02 -6.29
N ARG A 608 -24.45 -41.51 -5.99
CA ARG A 608 -25.73 -42.10 -6.40
C ARG A 608 -26.54 -41.10 -7.22
N ARG A 609 -27.34 -41.58 -8.17
CA ARG A 609 -28.27 -40.73 -8.91
C ARG A 609 -29.46 -40.35 -8.04
N THR A 610 -29.85 -39.09 -8.04
CA THR A 610 -31.01 -38.57 -7.31
C THR A 610 -32.28 -38.59 -8.19
N ALA A 611 -33.43 -38.27 -7.60
CA ALA A 611 -34.68 -38.12 -8.34
C ALA A 611 -34.65 -36.96 -9.36
N SER A 612 -33.87 -35.90 -9.10
CA SER A 612 -33.61 -34.80 -10.06
C SER A 612 -32.62 -35.18 -11.15
N GLY A 613 -32.06 -36.39 -11.13
CA GLY A 613 -31.07 -36.86 -12.11
C GLY A 613 -29.64 -36.39 -11.83
N SER A 614 -29.40 -35.57 -10.80
CA SER A 614 -28.07 -35.22 -10.31
C SER A 614 -27.34 -36.40 -9.69
N LEU A 615 -26.03 -36.28 -9.52
CA LEU A 615 -25.18 -37.23 -8.81
C LEU A 615 -24.88 -36.66 -7.42
N LEU A 616 -25.22 -37.40 -6.36
CA LEU A 616 -24.98 -37.01 -4.98
C LEU A 616 -23.95 -37.93 -4.34
N GLY A 617 -22.92 -37.34 -3.75
CA GLY A 617 -21.90 -37.99 -2.93
C GLY A 617 -21.57 -37.17 -1.69
N SER A 618 -20.41 -37.44 -1.10
CA SER A 618 -19.90 -36.74 0.08
C SER A 618 -18.38 -36.57 -0.02
N VAL A 619 -17.87 -35.44 0.45
CA VAL A 619 -16.44 -35.12 0.47
C VAL A 619 -15.93 -35.02 1.91
N PRO A 620 -14.64 -35.31 2.16
CA PRO A 620 -14.05 -35.17 3.48
C PRO A 620 -13.86 -33.70 3.86
N GLY A 621 -13.83 -33.43 5.18
CA GLY A 621 -13.37 -32.16 5.74
C GLY A 621 -11.88 -32.16 6.06
N PRO A 622 -11.33 -31.01 6.48
CA PRO A 622 -9.94 -30.89 6.85
C PRO A 622 -9.67 -31.64 8.16
N LYS A 623 -8.44 -32.09 8.35
CA LYS A 623 -7.90 -32.57 9.62
C LYS A 623 -7.64 -31.38 10.53
N ASP A 624 -7.78 -31.61 11.84
CA ASP A 624 -7.42 -30.62 12.87
C ASP A 624 -5.95 -30.22 12.76
N VAL A 625 -5.68 -28.94 12.97
CA VAL A 625 -4.34 -28.38 13.01
C VAL A 625 -4.01 -27.96 14.43
N LYS A 626 -2.79 -28.26 14.87
CA LYS A 626 -2.24 -27.76 16.15
C LYS A 626 -1.04 -26.88 15.84
N LEU A 627 -1.19 -25.59 16.09
CA LEU A 627 -0.09 -24.63 15.93
C LEU A 627 0.91 -24.77 17.09
N PRO A 628 2.22 -24.68 16.80
CA PRO A 628 3.25 -24.75 17.85
C PRO A 628 3.17 -23.54 18.77
N GLN A 629 3.45 -23.77 20.06
CA GLN A 629 3.63 -22.69 21.02
C GLN A 629 5.01 -22.04 20.83
N LEU A 630 5.08 -20.72 20.93
CA LEU A 630 6.31 -19.95 20.76
C LEU A 630 6.96 -19.69 22.12
N THR A 631 7.65 -20.70 22.68
CA THR A 631 8.18 -20.66 24.06
C THR A 631 9.68 -20.41 24.18
N HIS A 632 10.43 -20.47 23.08
CA HIS A 632 11.89 -20.40 23.09
C HIS A 632 12.38 -19.10 22.44
N TRP A 633 12.25 -18.00 23.18
CA TRP A 633 12.66 -16.68 22.69
C TRP A 633 14.09 -16.34 23.08
N LYS A 634 14.77 -15.65 22.16
CA LYS A 634 16.09 -15.06 22.35
C LYS A 634 15.98 -13.56 22.25
N LYS A 635 16.74 -12.83 23.07
CA LYS A 635 16.80 -11.37 23.10
C LYS A 635 18.22 -10.87 22.83
N SER A 636 18.35 -9.84 22.00
CA SER A 636 19.55 -9.02 21.88
C SER A 636 19.16 -7.55 21.87
N ALA A 637 19.84 -6.74 22.69
CA ALA A 637 19.74 -5.28 22.56
C ALA A 637 20.42 -4.84 21.26
N GLU A 638 19.92 -3.75 20.68
CA GLU A 638 20.40 -3.17 19.43
C GLU A 638 20.25 -1.66 19.47
N THR A 639 21.29 -0.99 19.93
CA THR A 639 21.47 0.45 19.71
C THR A 639 22.96 0.78 19.70
N PRO A 640 23.82 0.00 19.00
CA PRO A 640 25.26 0.25 19.03
C PRO A 640 25.59 1.63 18.45
N GLU A 641 24.79 2.15 17.53
CA GLU A 641 24.88 3.49 16.96
C GLU A 641 24.81 4.60 18.00
N ALA A 642 24.12 4.44 19.12
CA ALA A 642 24.09 5.48 20.15
C ALA A 642 25.43 5.59 20.91
N ALA A 643 26.28 4.55 20.88
CA ALA A 643 27.53 4.57 21.62
C ALA A 643 28.52 5.61 21.04
N PRO A 644 29.20 6.42 21.87
CA PRO A 644 30.19 7.39 21.38
C PRO A 644 31.32 6.76 20.55
N ALA A 645 31.73 5.55 20.93
CA ALA A 645 32.80 4.81 20.29
C ALA A 645 32.36 3.97 19.09
N PHE A 646 31.10 4.07 18.66
CA PHE A 646 30.63 3.39 17.46
C PHE A 646 31.36 3.94 16.23
N ASP A 647 31.95 3.04 15.45
CA ASP A 647 32.59 3.40 14.19
C ASP A 647 31.51 3.52 13.10
N ASP A 648 31.34 4.72 12.57
CA ASP A 648 30.44 5.06 11.47
C ASP A 648 31.21 5.56 10.23
N SER A 649 32.52 5.27 10.16
CA SER A 649 33.38 5.71 9.05
C SER A 649 32.98 5.15 7.68
N SER A 650 32.11 4.14 7.64
CA SER A 650 31.55 3.57 6.41
C SER A 650 30.20 4.15 6.01
N TRP A 651 29.62 5.05 6.80
CA TRP A 651 28.31 5.64 6.53
C TRP A 651 28.44 6.74 5.48
N THR A 652 27.33 7.01 4.80
CA THR A 652 27.23 8.08 3.81
C THR A 652 27.28 9.42 4.54
N TYR A 653 28.09 10.36 4.06
CA TYR A 653 28.03 11.74 4.55
C TYR A 653 26.76 12.42 4.01
N ALA A 654 26.08 13.17 4.87
CA ALA A 654 25.02 14.07 4.42
C ALA A 654 25.68 15.40 4.04
N ASP A 655 25.95 15.58 2.75
CA ASP A 655 26.86 16.59 2.22
C ASP A 655 26.26 17.46 1.11
N LYS A 656 25.00 17.22 0.74
CA LYS A 656 24.32 18.01 -0.29
C LYS A 656 23.97 19.38 0.26
N LEU A 657 24.23 20.43 -0.52
CA LEU A 657 23.93 21.82 -0.17
C LEU A 657 22.72 22.37 -0.94
N THR A 658 22.15 21.57 -1.83
CA THR A 658 20.99 21.89 -2.66
C THR A 658 20.15 20.63 -2.81
N THR A 659 18.86 20.81 -3.04
CA THR A 659 17.90 19.74 -3.36
C THR A 659 17.00 20.23 -4.49
N ASP A 660 16.55 19.29 -5.34
CA ASP A 660 15.50 19.54 -6.33
C ASP A 660 14.09 19.29 -5.76
N ASN A 661 14.00 18.87 -4.49
CA ASN A 661 12.74 18.73 -3.77
C ASN A 661 12.08 20.11 -3.59
N PRO A 662 10.75 20.22 -3.77
CA PRO A 662 10.04 21.49 -3.60
C PRO A 662 10.10 22.02 -2.15
N THR A 663 10.17 21.11 -1.16
CA THR A 663 10.35 21.50 0.24
C THR A 663 11.80 21.95 0.47
N GLN A 664 11.98 23.18 0.95
CA GLN A 664 13.30 23.72 1.25
C GLN A 664 13.87 23.14 2.56
N PRO A 665 15.19 22.85 2.62
CA PRO A 665 15.81 22.30 3.82
C PRO A 665 15.85 23.36 4.92
N GLY A 666 15.50 22.96 6.14
CA GLY A 666 15.50 23.89 7.26
C GLY A 666 16.90 24.24 7.78
N THR A 667 17.88 23.37 7.51
CA THR A 667 19.31 23.62 7.69
C THR A 667 20.10 22.93 6.60
N LEU A 668 21.27 23.46 6.26
CA LEU A 668 22.24 22.77 5.40
C LEU A 668 23.33 22.09 6.24
N PRO A 669 23.88 20.94 5.77
CA PRO A 669 23.54 20.22 4.54
C PRO A 669 22.14 19.58 4.58
N VAL A 670 21.57 19.29 3.41
CA VAL A 670 20.25 18.63 3.26
C VAL A 670 20.28 17.29 3.99
N LEU A 671 19.29 17.04 4.84
CA LEU A 671 19.24 15.84 5.68
C LEU A 671 18.17 14.82 5.24
N TYR A 672 17.42 15.09 4.17
CA TYR A 672 16.37 14.21 3.68
C TYR A 672 16.94 12.84 3.32
N GLN A 673 16.31 11.75 3.77
CA GLN A 673 16.85 10.41 3.56
C GLN A 673 16.91 10.01 2.08
N ASP A 674 15.93 10.47 1.29
CA ASP A 674 15.78 10.13 -0.13
C ASP A 674 16.90 10.70 -0.99
N GLU A 675 17.43 11.86 -0.59
CA GLU A 675 18.60 12.47 -1.21
C GLU A 675 19.85 11.58 -1.15
N TYR A 676 19.87 10.59 -0.25
CA TYR A 676 20.98 9.66 -0.06
C TYR A 676 20.62 8.22 -0.45
N GLY A 677 19.58 8.03 -1.27
CA GLY A 677 19.18 6.73 -1.82
C GLY A 677 18.63 5.77 -0.75
N SER A 678 18.08 6.31 0.34
CA SER A 678 17.50 5.56 1.46
C SER A 678 16.02 5.91 1.59
N HIS A 679 15.17 5.19 0.87
CA HIS A 679 13.74 5.54 0.73
C HIS A 679 12.81 4.87 1.74
N TYR A 680 13.20 3.72 2.28
CA TYR A 680 12.29 2.85 3.02
C TYR A 680 12.82 2.51 4.41
N GLY A 681 11.90 2.54 5.37
CA GLY A 681 12.11 2.12 6.75
C GLY A 681 13.03 3.01 7.57
N TYR A 682 13.39 2.52 8.75
CA TYR A 682 14.03 3.37 9.76
C TYR A 682 15.43 3.78 9.33
N VAL A 683 15.84 5.01 9.63
CA VAL A 683 17.14 5.56 9.25
C VAL A 683 17.89 6.08 10.47
N TRP A 684 19.21 5.88 10.48
CA TRP A 684 20.07 6.48 11.49
C TRP A 684 20.81 7.69 10.96
N TYR A 685 20.88 8.74 11.77
CA TYR A 685 21.78 9.87 11.60
C TYR A 685 22.81 9.91 12.71
N ARG A 686 24.05 10.28 12.39
CA ARG A 686 25.11 10.55 13.34
C ARG A 686 25.78 11.87 13.03
N GLY A 687 25.63 12.82 13.95
CA GLY A 687 26.13 14.18 13.86
C GLY A 687 27.35 14.37 14.76
N HIS A 688 28.45 14.86 14.19
CA HIS A 688 29.70 15.14 14.90
C HIS A 688 29.96 16.64 15.01
N PHE A 689 30.26 17.15 16.21
CA PHE A 689 30.61 18.55 16.44
C PHE A 689 31.59 18.72 17.61
N THR A 690 32.34 19.82 17.62
CA THR A 690 33.23 20.16 18.73
C THR A 690 32.55 21.17 19.64
N ALA A 691 32.26 20.79 20.89
CA ALA A 691 31.54 21.67 21.81
C ALA A 691 32.45 22.80 22.36
N SER A 692 31.95 24.03 22.35
CA SER A 692 32.58 25.19 23.00
C SER A 692 32.29 25.22 24.51
N GLY A 693 31.21 24.54 24.93
CA GLY A 693 30.66 24.53 26.28
C GLY A 693 29.62 25.64 26.52
N THR A 694 29.18 26.34 25.48
CA THR A 694 28.09 27.34 25.55
C THR A 694 26.76 26.82 25.00
N GLU A 695 26.77 25.63 24.39
CA GLU A 695 25.58 24.98 23.83
C GLU A 695 24.47 24.82 24.89
N LYS A 696 23.22 25.13 24.53
CA LYS A 696 22.06 25.09 25.44
C LYS A 696 21.06 24.01 25.07
N SER A 697 20.75 23.87 23.78
CA SER A 697 19.82 22.87 23.27
C SER A 697 20.20 22.39 21.86
N LEU A 698 19.68 21.22 21.51
CA LEU A 698 19.68 20.68 20.15
C LEU A 698 18.23 20.67 19.67
N SER A 699 17.93 21.44 18.64
CA SER A 699 16.63 21.40 17.98
C SER A 699 16.73 20.54 16.72
N LEU A 700 15.82 19.59 16.58
CA LEU A 700 15.69 18.72 15.42
C LEU A 700 14.28 18.85 14.86
N THR A 701 14.16 18.82 13.54
CA THR A 701 12.89 18.64 12.85
C THR A 701 13.00 17.36 12.04
N ALA A 702 12.04 16.45 12.22
CA ALA A 702 11.98 15.19 11.47
C ALA A 702 10.61 15.01 10.85
N ASN A 703 10.60 14.56 9.60
CA ASN A 703 9.40 14.08 8.93
C ASN A 703 9.42 12.56 8.97
N ALA A 704 8.80 12.00 10.01
CA ALA A 704 8.70 10.55 10.23
C ALA A 704 7.37 9.98 9.69
N THR A 705 6.36 10.82 9.60
CA THR A 705 5.06 10.57 8.93
C THR A 705 4.46 11.93 8.58
N ASN A 706 3.43 11.98 7.74
CA ASN A 706 2.75 13.23 7.44
C ASN A 706 1.98 13.76 8.67
N PRO A 707 2.11 15.05 9.03
CA PRO A 707 1.23 15.71 10.00
C PRO A 707 -0.23 15.91 9.54
N ASP A 708 -0.56 15.84 8.24
CA ASP A 708 -1.84 16.35 7.70
C ASP A 708 -2.94 15.35 7.42
N THR A 709 -3.33 14.60 8.44
CA THR A 709 -4.53 13.78 8.30
C THR A 709 -5.30 13.74 9.59
N SER A 710 -6.58 13.40 9.48
CA SER A 710 -7.41 12.92 10.60
C SER A 710 -6.86 11.64 11.26
N SER A 711 -5.69 11.13 10.85
CA SER A 711 -5.02 9.96 11.40
C SER A 711 -3.97 10.33 12.45
N ARG A 712 -3.72 9.43 13.40
CA ARG A 712 -2.68 9.65 14.42
C ARG A 712 -1.30 9.51 13.78
N ALA A 713 -0.44 10.51 13.95
CA ALA A 713 0.96 10.43 13.52
C ALA A 713 1.69 9.28 14.25
N VAL A 714 2.08 8.24 13.51
CA VAL A 714 2.76 7.05 14.03
C VAL A 714 4.25 6.98 13.66
N GLY A 715 4.80 8.00 13.04
CA GLY A 715 6.25 8.15 12.87
C GLY A 715 6.87 8.84 14.09
N ALA A 716 8.06 8.41 14.50
CA ALA A 716 8.78 8.98 15.65
C ALA A 716 10.29 9.07 15.41
N TYR A 717 11.00 9.75 16.30
CA TYR A 717 12.47 9.74 16.34
C TYR A 717 13.02 9.81 17.76
N SER A 718 14.08 9.04 18.03
CA SER A 718 14.79 9.00 19.31
C SER A 718 16.18 9.60 19.19
N VAL A 719 16.63 10.29 20.24
CA VAL A 719 17.91 11.02 20.25
C VAL A 719 18.80 10.56 21.40
N TRP A 720 20.09 10.39 21.11
CA TRP A 720 21.16 10.20 22.09
C TRP A 720 22.28 11.21 21.87
N ILE A 721 22.81 11.76 22.96
CA ILE A 721 23.96 12.66 22.94
C ILE A 721 25.07 12.01 23.75
N ASN A 722 26.20 11.72 23.10
CA ASN A 722 27.30 10.96 23.69
C ASN A 722 26.83 9.66 24.38
N GLY A 723 25.84 8.98 23.80
CA GLY A 723 25.27 7.73 24.30
C GLY A 723 24.31 7.85 25.48
N LYS A 724 24.05 9.07 25.98
CA LYS A 724 22.96 9.32 26.92
C LYS A 724 21.68 9.59 26.13
N PHE A 725 20.61 8.85 26.46
CA PHE A 725 19.30 9.06 25.85
C PHE A 725 18.76 10.44 26.24
N ALA A 726 18.36 11.22 25.24
CA ALA A 726 17.82 12.56 25.39
C ALA A 726 16.28 12.57 25.38
N GLY A 727 15.66 11.67 24.62
CA GLY A 727 14.22 11.54 24.52
C GLY A 727 13.78 11.01 23.15
N THR A 728 12.46 10.84 23.02
CA THR A 728 11.78 10.54 21.75
C THR A 728 10.74 11.62 21.49
N SER A 729 10.53 11.96 20.22
CA SER A 729 9.46 12.83 19.78
C SER A 729 8.78 12.22 18.54
N GLU A 730 7.53 12.61 18.29
CA GLU A 730 6.80 12.26 17.07
C GLU A 730 7.27 13.14 15.89
N THR A 731 6.63 13.03 14.73
CA THR A 731 6.94 13.88 13.56
C THR A 731 6.86 15.38 13.92
N GLY A 732 7.70 16.21 13.29
CA GLY A 732 7.80 17.64 13.54
C GLY A 732 9.04 18.05 14.34
N ARG A 733 9.02 19.30 14.84
CA ARG A 733 10.14 19.92 15.56
C ARG A 733 10.12 19.56 17.05
N HIS A 734 11.27 19.21 17.60
CA HIS A 734 11.48 19.09 19.03
C HIS A 734 12.84 19.65 19.46
N THR A 735 12.87 20.28 20.64
CA THR A 735 14.07 20.88 21.22
C THR A 735 14.51 20.09 22.45
N PHE A 736 15.67 19.45 22.35
CA PHE A 736 16.27 18.67 23.43
C PHE A 736 17.27 19.53 24.22
N PRO A 737 17.08 19.70 25.54
CA PRO A 737 18.04 20.44 26.34
C PRO A 737 19.39 19.72 26.41
N LEU A 738 20.49 20.46 26.28
CA LEU A 738 21.85 19.95 26.38
C LEU A 738 22.37 20.16 27.80
N ASP A 739 22.50 19.07 28.54
CA ASP A 739 23.15 19.07 29.85
C ASP A 739 24.66 19.30 29.67
N PRO A 740 25.25 20.37 30.23
CA PRO A 740 26.69 20.64 30.10
C PRO A 740 27.57 19.49 30.60
N GLY A 741 27.07 18.65 31.51
CA GLY A 741 27.78 17.47 32.02
C GLY A 741 27.87 16.30 31.02
N VAL A 742 27.09 16.34 29.93
CA VAL A 742 27.08 15.32 28.87
C VAL A 742 28.04 15.66 27.74
N LEU A 743 28.31 16.95 27.53
CA LEU A 743 29.19 17.42 26.47
C LEU A 743 30.67 17.37 26.86
N HIS A 744 31.51 17.00 25.90
CA HIS A 744 32.96 17.03 26.01
C HIS A 744 33.48 18.33 25.39
N LYS A 745 33.71 19.35 26.22
CA LYS A 745 34.26 20.64 25.75
C LYS A 745 35.61 20.48 25.05
N GLY A 746 35.74 21.08 23.87
CA GLY A 746 36.95 21.07 23.05
C GLY A 746 37.31 19.71 22.45
N ALA A 747 36.37 18.76 22.47
CA ALA A 747 36.52 17.43 21.88
C ALA A 747 35.31 17.10 21.02
N ASP A 748 35.40 15.99 20.27
CA ASP A 748 34.29 15.49 19.46
C ASP A 748 33.11 15.06 20.34
N ASN A 749 31.93 15.49 19.96
CA ASN A 749 30.64 15.15 20.53
C ASN A 749 29.77 14.54 19.45
N VAL A 750 29.00 13.52 19.82
CA VAL A 750 28.19 12.76 18.89
C VAL A 750 26.73 12.85 19.27
N VAL A 751 25.91 13.31 18.31
CA VAL A 751 24.47 13.15 18.32
C VAL A 751 24.13 11.92 17.49
N SER A 752 23.34 11.00 18.02
CA SER A 752 22.80 9.85 17.28
C SER A 752 21.29 9.95 17.27
N VAL A 753 20.68 9.91 16.10
CA VAL A 753 19.23 10.03 15.90
C VAL A 753 18.73 8.83 15.14
N LEU A 754 17.75 8.12 15.68
CA LEU A 754 17.00 7.10 14.97
C LEU A 754 15.67 7.72 14.54
N VAL A 755 15.38 7.75 13.25
CA VAL A 755 14.09 8.20 12.72
C VAL A 755 13.34 6.99 12.17
N GLY A 756 12.13 6.75 12.69
CA GLY A 756 11.24 5.70 12.22
C GLY A 756 10.22 6.24 11.23
N THR A 757 10.57 6.23 9.94
CA THR A 757 9.70 6.74 8.87
C THR A 757 8.66 5.70 8.45
N MET A 758 7.42 6.13 8.18
CA MET A 758 6.28 5.23 7.93
C MET A 758 5.91 5.03 6.45
N GLY A 759 6.70 5.57 5.52
CA GLY A 759 6.45 5.54 4.06
C GLY A 759 6.12 6.92 3.50
N HIS A 760 5.99 7.06 2.18
CA HIS A 760 5.66 8.28 1.45
C HIS A 760 4.16 8.41 1.22
N ASN A 761 3.69 9.66 1.13
CA ASN A 761 2.31 9.97 0.83
C ASN A 761 1.98 9.59 -0.63
N GLU A 762 0.72 9.28 -0.90
CA GLU A 762 0.16 9.31 -2.25
C GLU A 762 0.12 10.76 -2.81
N ASP A 763 -0.09 10.89 -4.12
CA ASP A 763 -0.06 12.13 -4.92
C ASP A 763 -1.42 12.38 -5.63
N PHE A 764 -2.50 12.26 -4.85
CA PHE A 764 -3.87 12.20 -5.40
C PHE A 764 -4.30 13.50 -6.09
N ALA A 765 -3.99 14.65 -5.50
CA ALA A 765 -4.27 15.95 -6.10
C ALA A 765 -3.35 16.20 -7.31
N TYR A 766 -3.90 16.77 -8.38
CA TYR A 766 -3.15 16.99 -9.62
C TYR A 766 -1.93 17.91 -9.47
N ASP A 767 -1.97 18.87 -8.53
CA ASP A 767 -0.96 19.92 -8.36
C ASP A 767 -0.44 19.99 -6.91
N SER A 768 -0.06 18.84 -6.32
CA SER A 768 0.47 18.80 -4.94
C SER A 768 1.92 18.35 -4.80
N ASP A 769 2.41 17.37 -5.58
CA ASP A 769 3.73 16.75 -5.36
C ASP A 769 3.88 16.20 -3.91
N ASP A 770 2.77 15.83 -3.26
CA ASP A 770 2.70 15.36 -1.86
C ASP A 770 3.60 14.17 -1.59
N HIS A 771 3.78 13.29 -2.59
CA HIS A 771 4.67 12.14 -2.50
C HIS A 771 6.14 12.55 -2.29
N LYS A 772 6.52 13.77 -2.71
CA LYS A 772 7.86 14.32 -2.52
C LYS A 772 8.10 14.86 -1.12
N GLN A 773 7.10 14.91 -0.24
CA GLN A 773 7.31 15.39 1.13
C GLN A 773 8.50 14.63 1.77
N PRO A 774 9.56 15.34 2.19
CA PRO A 774 10.82 14.69 2.54
C PRO A 774 10.64 13.80 3.78
N ARG A 775 11.44 12.74 3.86
CA ARG A 775 11.51 11.84 5.03
C ARG A 775 12.84 11.96 5.76
N GLY A 776 12.84 11.60 7.04
CA GLY A 776 14.04 11.68 7.89
C GLY A 776 14.17 13.03 8.58
N LEU A 777 15.40 13.49 8.82
CA LEU A 777 15.64 14.83 9.37
C LEU A 777 15.51 15.89 8.27
N THR A 778 14.86 17.01 8.57
CA THR A 778 14.72 18.16 7.66
C THR A 778 15.45 19.41 8.17
N ALA A 779 15.71 19.48 9.47
CA ALA A 779 16.49 20.53 10.10
C ALA A 779 17.22 20.01 11.35
N ALA A 780 18.41 20.54 11.61
CA ALA A 780 19.13 20.28 12.86
C ALA A 780 20.06 21.44 13.26
N TYR A 781 19.87 21.99 14.46
CA TYR A 781 20.61 23.16 14.91
C TYR A 781 20.97 23.12 16.42
N LEU A 782 22.09 23.75 16.80
CA LEU A 782 22.59 23.87 18.18
C LEU A 782 22.45 25.31 18.69
N SER A 783 21.61 25.53 19.70
CA SER A 783 21.45 26.87 20.29
C SER A 783 22.60 27.22 21.25
N GLY A 784 22.91 28.51 21.34
CA GLY A 784 23.94 29.07 22.23
C GLY A 784 25.38 28.80 21.81
N SER A 785 25.61 28.31 20.59
CA SER A 785 26.94 28.06 20.05
C SER A 785 26.96 28.29 18.54
N ASP A 786 28.13 28.64 18.02
CA ASP A 786 28.39 28.72 16.58
C ASP A 786 28.83 27.36 16.00
N ALA A 787 28.91 26.30 16.83
CA ALA A 787 29.34 24.98 16.42
C ALA A 787 28.48 24.43 15.26
N ARG A 788 29.12 23.66 14.36
CA ARG A 788 28.45 23.05 13.21
C ARG A 788 28.53 21.53 13.27
N ILE A 789 27.39 20.90 13.03
CA ILE A 789 27.27 19.45 13.04
C ILE A 789 27.60 18.92 11.64
N THR A 790 28.53 17.96 11.57
CA THR A 790 28.79 17.18 10.37
C THR A 790 28.04 15.87 10.45
N TRP A 791 27.11 15.66 9.51
CA TRP A 791 26.17 14.55 9.54
C TRP A 791 26.60 13.37 8.67
N ARG A 792 26.32 12.17 9.16
CA ARG A 792 26.31 10.93 8.38
C ARG A 792 24.95 10.26 8.51
N ILE A 793 24.54 9.56 7.46
CA ILE A 793 23.27 8.87 7.36
C ILE A 793 23.47 7.40 6.99
N GLN A 794 22.63 6.53 7.53
CA GLN A 794 22.62 5.10 7.23
C GLN A 794 21.19 4.55 7.22
N GLY A 795 20.65 4.37 6.02
CA GLY A 795 19.45 3.59 5.77
C GLY A 795 19.75 2.12 5.52
N ALA A 796 18.89 1.47 4.73
CA ALA A 796 19.00 0.06 4.38
C ALA A 796 20.34 -0.28 3.70
N ARG A 797 20.82 -1.51 3.93
CA ARG A 797 22.07 -1.97 3.33
C ARG A 797 21.91 -2.10 1.81
N GLY A 798 22.63 -1.25 1.07
CA GLY A 798 22.62 -1.22 -0.39
C GLY A 798 21.74 -0.12 -0.98
N GLY A 799 20.88 0.52 -0.19
CA GLY A 799 19.95 1.56 -0.68
C GLY A 799 19.16 1.09 -1.90
N GLU A 800 19.17 1.90 -2.95
CA GLU A 800 18.64 1.61 -4.30
C GLU A 800 19.20 0.33 -4.96
N GLN A 801 20.28 -0.25 -4.45
CA GLN A 801 20.87 -1.52 -4.90
C GLN A 801 20.75 -2.58 -3.80
N PRO A 802 19.54 -3.11 -3.54
CA PRO A 802 19.28 -3.97 -2.40
C PRO A 802 20.11 -5.25 -2.45
N VAL A 803 20.73 -5.60 -1.32
CA VAL A 803 21.51 -6.83 -1.18
C VAL A 803 20.63 -8.09 -1.26
N ASP A 804 19.38 -7.98 -0.82
CA ASP A 804 18.35 -9.03 -0.93
C ASP A 804 17.35 -8.68 -2.03
N THR A 805 17.67 -9.07 -3.26
CA THR A 805 16.80 -8.81 -4.41
C THR A 805 15.52 -9.63 -4.41
N ALA A 806 15.46 -10.75 -3.69
CA ALA A 806 14.26 -11.59 -3.64
C ALA A 806 13.12 -10.89 -2.88
N ARG A 807 13.45 -10.23 -1.77
CA ARG A 807 12.49 -9.44 -0.99
C ARG A 807 12.40 -7.99 -1.48
N GLY A 808 13.49 -7.45 -2.03
CA GLY A 808 13.54 -6.12 -2.64
C GLY A 808 13.79 -4.98 -1.65
N ALA A 809 13.82 -3.75 -2.15
CA ALA A 809 14.23 -2.56 -1.40
C ALA A 809 13.29 -2.21 -0.22
N MET A 810 11.99 -2.47 -0.37
CA MET A 810 10.97 -2.16 0.65
C MET A 810 10.93 -3.15 1.83
N ASN A 811 11.75 -4.20 1.87
CA ASN A 811 11.63 -5.21 2.92
C ASN A 811 12.38 -4.87 4.21
N THR A 812 13.43 -4.05 4.15
CA THR A 812 14.28 -3.75 5.32
C THR A 812 14.66 -2.29 5.34
N GLY A 813 14.67 -1.70 6.53
CA GLY A 813 15.24 -0.38 6.77
C GLY A 813 16.71 -0.44 7.19
N GLY A 814 17.12 0.62 7.86
CA GLY A 814 18.45 0.89 8.36
C GLY A 814 18.68 0.51 9.81
N LEU A 815 17.91 -0.38 10.45
CA LEU A 815 18.32 -0.91 11.77
C LEU A 815 19.61 -1.74 11.65
N TYR A 816 20.51 -1.67 12.62
CA TYR A 816 21.71 -2.50 12.70
C TYR A 816 21.41 -4.00 12.51
N GLY A 817 20.34 -4.51 13.11
CA GLY A 817 19.88 -5.90 13.02
C GLY A 817 19.43 -6.26 11.62
N GLU A 818 18.74 -5.34 10.92
CA GLU A 818 18.38 -5.50 9.50
C GLU A 818 19.63 -5.54 8.62
N ARG A 819 20.52 -4.55 8.76
CA ARG A 819 21.79 -4.45 8.00
C ARG A 819 22.76 -5.61 8.28
N SER A 820 22.59 -6.28 9.42
CA SER A 820 23.34 -7.46 9.86
C SER A 820 22.63 -8.80 9.58
N GLY A 821 21.44 -8.79 8.97
CA GLY A 821 20.70 -9.98 8.58
C GLY A 821 20.08 -10.79 9.73
N TRP A 822 19.79 -10.16 10.87
CA TRP A 822 19.20 -10.81 12.06
C TRP A 822 17.78 -11.33 11.80
N THR A 823 17.08 -10.70 10.86
CA THR A 823 15.75 -11.09 10.37
C THR A 823 15.76 -12.42 9.62
N LEU A 824 16.92 -12.81 9.07
CA LEU A 824 16.99 -13.91 8.10
C LEU A 824 16.97 -15.30 8.76
N PRO A 825 16.37 -16.30 8.07
CA PRO A 825 16.53 -17.70 8.42
C PRO A 825 18.01 -18.08 8.49
N GLY A 826 18.40 -18.88 9.47
CA GLY A 826 19.77 -19.39 9.60
C GLY A 826 20.77 -18.45 10.30
N TYR A 827 20.38 -17.21 10.65
CA TYR A 827 21.22 -16.34 11.48
C TYR A 827 21.64 -17.04 12.80
N PRO A 828 22.93 -17.01 13.19
CA PRO A 828 23.46 -17.70 14.36
C PRO A 828 23.20 -16.93 15.67
N ASP A 829 21.97 -16.96 16.15
CA ASP A 829 21.50 -16.32 17.38
C ASP A 829 21.85 -17.07 18.68
N GLN A 830 22.70 -18.11 18.64
CA GLN A 830 22.98 -18.93 19.83
C GLN A 830 23.64 -18.14 20.97
N LYS A 831 24.28 -17.01 20.64
CA LYS A 831 24.90 -16.09 21.62
C LYS A 831 23.92 -15.09 22.24
N TRP A 832 22.69 -15.01 21.75
CA TRP A 832 21.66 -14.14 22.29
C TRP A 832 21.16 -14.69 23.63
N LYS A 833 20.70 -13.79 24.50
CA LYS A 833 20.21 -14.15 25.83
C LYS A 833 18.85 -14.85 25.70
N ASP A 834 18.62 -15.91 26.45
CA ASP A 834 17.27 -16.49 26.56
C ASP A 834 16.31 -15.51 27.22
N THR A 835 15.06 -15.48 26.75
CA THR A 835 13.99 -14.67 27.34
C THR A 835 12.64 -15.37 27.19
N SER A 836 11.61 -14.83 27.84
CA SER A 836 10.21 -15.26 27.73
C SER A 836 9.34 -14.06 27.41
N LEU A 837 8.21 -14.28 26.74
CA LEU A 837 7.22 -13.25 26.45
C LEU A 837 5.95 -13.45 27.30
N PRO A 838 5.30 -12.37 27.76
CA PRO A 838 5.66 -10.96 27.56
C PRO A 838 6.96 -10.57 28.31
N ALA A 839 7.68 -9.59 27.78
CA ALA A 839 8.93 -9.07 28.33
C ALA A 839 8.84 -7.55 28.53
N SER A 840 9.37 -7.07 29.65
CA SER A 840 9.63 -5.65 29.89
C SER A 840 11.06 -5.29 29.50
N ASP A 841 11.24 -4.10 28.96
CA ASP A 841 12.54 -3.49 28.70
C ASP A 841 12.47 -2.01 29.05
N THR A 842 13.39 -1.55 29.88
CA THR A 842 13.53 -0.14 30.25
C THR A 842 14.75 0.50 29.59
N THR A 843 15.37 -0.20 28.63
CA THR A 843 16.49 0.35 27.86
C THR A 843 15.91 1.10 26.67
N PRO A 844 16.12 2.42 26.53
CA PRO A 844 15.70 3.16 25.34
C PRO A 844 16.37 2.60 24.08
N GLY A 845 15.64 2.60 22.97
CA GLY A 845 16.12 2.09 21.67
C GLY A 845 15.59 0.71 21.34
N ILE A 846 16.26 0.00 20.43
CA ILE A 846 15.74 -1.27 19.88
C ILE A 846 16.23 -2.47 20.68
N ALA A 847 15.32 -3.43 20.90
CA ALA A 847 15.64 -4.79 21.29
C ALA A 847 15.03 -5.79 20.28
N TRP A 848 15.83 -6.77 19.87
CA TRP A 848 15.38 -7.85 19.01
C TRP A 848 14.98 -9.08 19.80
N TYR A 849 13.84 -9.64 19.43
CA TYR A 849 13.30 -10.90 19.93
C TYR A 849 13.24 -11.90 18.79
N ARG A 850 13.87 -13.07 18.94
CA ARG A 850 13.91 -14.09 17.90
C ARG A 850 13.49 -15.45 18.42
N THR A 851 12.72 -16.19 17.64
CA THR A 851 12.39 -17.59 17.91
C THR A 851 12.35 -18.40 16.62
N SER A 852 12.47 -19.72 16.76
CA SER A 852 12.30 -20.68 15.66
C SER A 852 11.30 -21.74 16.07
N PHE A 853 10.45 -22.16 15.13
CA PHE A 853 9.53 -23.28 15.32
C PHE A 853 9.47 -24.12 14.05
N THR A 854 8.94 -25.34 14.15
CA THR A 854 8.71 -26.21 13.00
C THR A 854 7.21 -26.40 12.82
N SER A 855 6.71 -26.06 11.63
CA SER A 855 5.34 -26.37 11.22
C SER A 855 5.28 -27.75 10.60
N ARG A 856 4.13 -28.42 10.75
CA ARG A 856 3.82 -29.70 10.10
C ARG A 856 2.34 -29.73 9.73
N MET A 857 1.93 -28.81 8.85
CA MET A 857 0.54 -28.73 8.42
C MET A 857 0.15 -29.98 7.63
N PRO A 858 -1.09 -30.48 7.77
CA PRO A 858 -1.55 -31.62 6.98
C PRO A 858 -1.50 -31.33 5.47
N ALA A 859 -0.92 -32.25 4.70
CA ALA A 859 -0.95 -32.15 3.24
C ALA A 859 -2.39 -32.19 2.69
N GLY A 860 -2.63 -31.43 1.61
CA GLY A 860 -3.96 -31.34 0.98
C GLY A 860 -4.94 -30.44 1.71
N GLN A 861 -4.45 -29.52 2.55
CA GLN A 861 -5.23 -28.48 3.21
C GLN A 861 -4.55 -27.12 3.03
N ASP A 862 -5.34 -26.05 2.87
CA ASP A 862 -4.86 -24.68 3.06
C ASP A 862 -5.15 -24.26 4.50
N VAL A 863 -4.09 -23.91 5.22
CA VAL A 863 -4.14 -23.50 6.62
C VAL A 863 -3.62 -22.08 6.69
N SER A 864 -4.51 -21.11 6.88
CA SER A 864 -4.13 -19.71 7.06
C SER A 864 -3.73 -19.47 8.51
N VAL A 865 -2.59 -18.81 8.73
CA VAL A 865 -2.02 -18.56 10.05
C VAL A 865 -1.64 -17.09 10.16
N GLY A 866 -1.88 -16.49 11.32
CA GLY A 866 -1.38 -15.17 11.67
C GLY A 866 -0.44 -15.19 12.87
N VAL A 867 0.41 -14.17 12.97
CA VAL A 867 1.14 -13.84 14.19
C VAL A 867 0.29 -12.86 14.99
N THR A 868 0.04 -13.15 16.26
CA THR A 868 -0.77 -12.28 17.13
C THR A 868 0.05 -11.78 18.30
N ILE A 869 0.00 -10.47 18.54
CA ILE A 869 0.59 -9.81 19.70
C ILE A 869 -0.55 -9.39 20.62
N ALA A 870 -0.58 -9.96 21.83
CA ALA A 870 -1.46 -9.53 22.90
C ALA A 870 -0.62 -8.79 23.96
N ASP A 871 -0.96 -7.55 24.24
CA ASP A 871 -0.25 -6.70 25.20
C ASP A 871 -1.20 -5.74 25.92
N ASP A 872 -0.66 -5.01 26.89
CA ASP A 872 -1.30 -3.86 27.52
C ASP A 872 -1.17 -2.64 26.60
N GLY A 873 -2.28 -2.10 26.12
CA GLY A 873 -2.33 -0.95 25.21
C GLY A 873 -1.80 0.36 25.81
N THR A 874 -1.42 0.39 27.09
CA THR A 874 -0.80 1.57 27.74
C THR A 874 0.72 1.62 27.58
N ARG A 875 1.35 0.57 27.05
CA ARG A 875 2.80 0.53 26.86
C ARG A 875 3.20 1.25 25.57
N ASP A 876 4.18 2.12 25.68
CA ASP A 876 4.68 2.93 24.57
C ASP A 876 5.85 2.22 23.87
N TYR A 877 5.54 1.50 22.80
CA TYR A 877 6.55 0.91 21.93
C TYR A 877 6.00 0.60 20.53
N ARG A 878 6.93 0.64 19.57
CA ARG A 878 6.72 0.17 18.19
C ARG A 878 7.43 -1.15 17.94
N ALA A 879 6.95 -1.95 16.99
CA ALA A 879 7.64 -3.16 16.59
C ALA A 879 7.53 -3.49 15.10
N LEU A 880 8.61 -4.07 14.56
CA LEU A 880 8.68 -4.62 13.20
C LEU A 880 8.72 -6.14 13.27
N ILE A 881 7.78 -6.81 12.60
CA ILE A 881 7.54 -8.26 12.70
C ILE A 881 8.05 -8.95 11.43
N TYR A 882 9.13 -9.70 11.56
CA TYR A 882 9.72 -10.48 10.48
C TYR A 882 9.37 -11.96 10.58
N VAL A 883 8.88 -12.54 9.48
CA VAL A 883 8.68 -14.00 9.35
C VAL A 883 9.52 -14.53 8.19
N ASN A 884 10.46 -15.41 8.52
CA ASN A 884 11.46 -15.92 7.57
C ASN A 884 12.17 -14.81 6.76
N GLY A 885 12.43 -13.67 7.39
CA GLY A 885 13.10 -12.51 6.77
C GLY A 885 12.18 -11.53 6.03
N TRP A 886 10.89 -11.84 5.88
CA TRP A 886 9.91 -10.92 5.29
C TRP A 886 9.31 -10.02 6.38
N LEU A 887 9.30 -8.71 6.18
CA LEU A 887 8.59 -7.78 7.08
C LEU A 887 7.09 -7.94 6.86
N MET A 888 6.39 -8.57 7.80
CA MET A 888 4.97 -8.92 7.69
C MET A 888 4.06 -8.07 8.58
N GLY A 889 4.62 -7.09 9.30
CA GLY A 889 3.86 -6.30 10.25
C GLY A 889 4.65 -5.17 10.85
N GLN A 890 4.03 -4.00 10.88
CA GLN A 890 4.38 -2.89 11.75
C GLN A 890 3.33 -2.83 12.86
N TYR A 891 3.77 -2.66 14.10
CA TYR A 891 2.91 -2.68 15.28
C TYR A 891 3.19 -1.44 16.13
N VAL A 892 2.16 -0.64 16.42
CA VAL A 892 2.23 0.54 17.27
C VAL A 892 1.25 0.28 18.42
N ASN A 893 1.77 -0.08 19.59
CA ASN A 893 0.99 -0.72 20.64
C ASN A 893 -0.11 0.17 21.22
N ASP A 894 0.18 1.45 21.40
CA ASP A 894 -0.69 2.46 22.01
C ASP A 894 -1.64 3.14 21.00
N THR A 895 -1.57 2.72 19.73
CA THR A 895 -2.38 3.27 18.63
C THR A 895 -3.26 2.19 17.98
N GLY A 896 -2.72 1.02 17.64
CA GLY A 896 -3.48 -0.05 16.97
C GLY A 896 -3.99 0.36 15.57
N PRO A 897 -5.03 -0.31 15.02
CA PRO A 897 -5.84 -1.35 15.65
C PRO A 897 -5.32 -2.78 15.46
N GLN A 898 -4.26 -2.98 14.67
CA GLN A 898 -3.86 -4.32 14.25
C GLN A 898 -3.09 -5.09 15.32
N HIS A 899 -3.66 -6.21 15.78
CA HIS A 899 -2.99 -7.15 16.69
C HIS A 899 -2.69 -8.52 16.07
N THR A 900 -3.32 -8.85 14.94
CA THR A 900 -3.11 -10.10 14.21
C THR A 900 -2.64 -9.80 12.80
N PHE A 901 -1.51 -10.40 12.43
CA PHE A 901 -0.82 -10.21 11.15
C PHE A 901 -0.85 -11.52 10.37
N PRO A 902 -1.74 -11.67 9.36
CA PRO A 902 -1.79 -12.85 8.52
C PRO A 902 -0.44 -13.08 7.81
N VAL A 903 0.00 -14.35 7.75
CA VAL A 903 1.23 -14.72 7.04
C VAL A 903 0.86 -15.71 5.94
N PRO A 904 1.02 -15.34 4.65
CA PRO A 904 0.65 -16.24 3.56
C PRO A 904 1.54 -17.49 3.54
N ASN A 905 0.91 -18.63 3.23
CA ASN A 905 1.65 -19.86 2.95
C ASN A 905 2.63 -19.62 1.79
N GLY A 906 3.81 -20.24 1.87
CA GLY A 906 4.94 -19.94 1.00
C GLY A 906 5.96 -19.03 1.69
N ILE A 907 5.52 -17.91 2.30
CA ILE A 907 6.36 -17.19 3.28
C ILE A 907 6.44 -18.03 4.55
N LEU A 908 5.28 -18.40 5.10
CA LEU A 908 5.20 -19.42 6.13
C LEU A 908 5.42 -20.78 5.46
N ARG A 909 6.47 -21.48 5.91
CA ARG A 909 6.73 -22.86 5.47
C ARG A 909 5.77 -23.78 6.20
N ALA A 910 4.84 -24.35 5.45
CA ALA A 910 3.78 -25.20 6.01
C ALA A 910 4.33 -26.51 6.60
N ASP A 911 5.38 -27.07 6.01
CA ASP A 911 6.12 -28.23 6.53
C ASP A 911 7.63 -27.91 6.55
N GLY A 912 8.11 -27.41 7.67
CA GLY A 912 9.49 -26.96 7.77
C GLY A 912 9.76 -26.02 8.92
N ARG A 913 11.04 -25.62 9.04
CA ARG A 913 11.49 -24.68 10.06
C ARG A 913 11.21 -23.24 9.64
N ASN A 914 10.51 -22.52 10.50
CA ASN A 914 10.22 -21.09 10.40
C ASN A 914 11.00 -20.31 11.47
N THR A 915 11.28 -19.05 11.19
CA THR A 915 11.89 -18.08 12.11
C THR A 915 11.00 -16.86 12.22
N ILE A 916 10.76 -16.39 13.44
CA ILE A 916 10.18 -15.07 13.71
C ILE A 916 11.26 -14.22 14.37
N ALA A 917 11.46 -13.00 13.87
CA ALA A 917 12.29 -11.99 14.49
C ALA A 917 11.45 -10.71 14.64
N ILE A 918 11.48 -10.08 15.80
CA ILE A 918 10.71 -8.87 16.09
C ILE A 918 11.67 -7.83 16.65
N ALA A 919 11.81 -6.69 15.98
CA ALA A 919 12.48 -5.52 16.52
C ALA A 919 11.44 -4.74 17.34
N SER A 920 11.70 -4.46 18.60
CA SER A 920 10.84 -3.68 19.49
C SER A 920 11.58 -2.42 19.91
N TRP A 921 11.00 -1.26 19.62
CA TRP A 921 11.53 0.05 19.92
C TRP A 921 10.91 0.60 21.19
N ASN A 922 11.70 0.70 22.24
CA ASN A 922 11.32 1.36 23.48
C ASN A 922 11.54 2.87 23.37
N GLU A 923 10.46 3.64 23.33
CA GLU A 923 10.47 5.08 23.05
C GLU A 923 10.67 5.93 24.32
N ASP A 924 10.21 5.47 25.48
CA ASP A 924 10.23 6.25 26.73
C ASP A 924 11.31 5.80 27.73
N GLY A 925 11.88 4.60 27.55
CA GLY A 925 12.84 4.01 28.49
C GLY A 925 12.21 3.48 29.79
N ALA A 926 10.88 3.39 29.88
CA ALA A 926 10.16 2.98 31.09
C ALA A 926 9.09 1.91 30.83
N GLY A 927 8.31 2.03 29.75
CA GLY A 927 7.19 1.16 29.42
C GLY A 927 7.46 0.09 28.34
N GLY A 928 8.59 0.16 27.62
CA GLY A 928 8.86 -0.69 26.46
C GLY A 928 9.12 -2.17 26.72
N GLY A 929 9.35 -2.92 25.64
CA GLY A 929 9.48 -4.38 25.58
C GLY A 929 8.40 -5.02 24.69
N LEU A 930 8.30 -6.35 24.66
CA LEU A 930 7.43 -7.07 23.72
C LEU A 930 6.33 -7.86 24.43
N GLY A 931 5.10 -7.74 23.94
CA GLY A 931 3.93 -8.47 24.43
C GLY A 931 3.96 -9.98 24.20
N LYS A 932 2.86 -10.65 24.53
CA LYS A 932 2.74 -12.09 24.30
C LYS A 932 2.50 -12.36 22.81
N VAL A 933 3.42 -13.11 22.20
CA VAL A 933 3.33 -13.48 20.79
C VAL A 933 2.84 -14.93 20.63
N THR A 934 1.80 -15.14 19.83
CA THR A 934 1.24 -16.46 19.51
C THR A 934 0.96 -16.64 18.01
N LEU A 935 0.81 -17.89 17.57
CA LEU A 935 0.28 -18.21 16.25
C LEU A 935 -1.24 -18.45 16.34
N THR A 936 -2.00 -17.84 15.45
CA THR A 936 -3.46 -17.93 15.38
C THR A 936 -3.89 -18.61 14.09
N GLN A 937 -4.80 -19.59 14.17
CA GLN A 937 -5.37 -20.22 12.98
C GLN A 937 -6.50 -19.33 12.44
N LEU A 938 -6.32 -18.83 11.23
CA LEU A 938 -7.27 -17.93 10.55
C LEU A 938 -8.17 -18.67 9.56
N GLY A 939 -7.76 -19.86 9.12
CA GLY A 939 -8.51 -20.69 8.17
C GLY A 939 -7.98 -22.12 8.12
N ASN A 940 -8.85 -23.08 7.79
CA ASN A 940 -8.48 -24.47 7.58
C ASN A 940 -9.50 -25.14 6.65
N VAL A 941 -9.10 -25.43 5.42
CA VAL A 941 -9.93 -26.11 4.42
C VAL A 941 -9.14 -27.22 3.74
N THR A 942 -9.79 -28.31 3.32
CA THR A 942 -9.15 -29.20 2.32
C THR A 942 -8.93 -28.40 1.05
N SER A 943 -7.81 -28.58 0.35
CA SER A 943 -7.58 -27.88 -0.92
C SER A 943 -6.72 -28.70 -1.87
N THR A 944 -6.85 -28.39 -3.16
CA THR A 944 -5.92 -28.88 -4.21
C THR A 944 -4.71 -28.00 -4.40
N LEU A 945 -4.71 -26.80 -3.80
CA LEU A 945 -3.61 -25.86 -3.92
C LEU A 945 -2.33 -26.50 -3.38
N ARG A 946 -1.25 -26.29 -4.13
CA ARG A 946 0.11 -26.64 -3.73
C ARG A 946 0.90 -25.36 -3.72
N VAL A 947 1.27 -24.93 -2.53
CA VAL A 947 1.99 -23.69 -2.31
C VAL A 947 3.43 -24.05 -2.03
N ALA A 948 4.34 -23.71 -2.94
CA ALA A 948 5.76 -23.88 -2.69
C ALA A 948 6.26 -22.81 -1.70
N ASP A 949 7.31 -23.16 -0.94
CA ASP A 949 8.06 -22.16 -0.18
C ASP A 949 8.58 -21.08 -1.15
N VAL A 950 8.34 -19.81 -0.81
CA VAL A 950 8.86 -18.68 -1.58
C VAL A 950 10.38 -18.68 -1.48
N LYS A 951 11.05 -18.71 -2.62
CA LYS A 951 12.51 -18.73 -2.67
C LYS A 951 13.04 -17.37 -2.25
N ALA A 952 13.72 -17.35 -1.10
CA ALA A 952 14.40 -16.17 -0.60
C ALA A 952 15.69 -16.58 0.14
N PRO A 953 16.73 -15.74 0.14
CA PRO A 953 18.01 -16.08 0.75
C PRO A 953 17.89 -16.29 2.25
N SER A 954 18.69 -17.23 2.76
CA SER A 954 19.01 -17.36 4.18
C SER A 954 20.21 -16.50 4.52
N TYR A 955 20.50 -16.32 5.81
CA TYR A 955 21.67 -15.57 6.26
C TYR A 955 22.98 -16.13 5.67
N ASP A 956 23.74 -15.27 5.03
CA ASP A 956 25.11 -15.53 4.58
C ASP A 956 26.07 -14.54 5.29
N PRO A 957 26.98 -15.01 6.15
CA PRO A 957 27.95 -14.14 6.81
C PRO A 957 28.89 -13.43 5.82
N ALA A 958 29.14 -13.96 4.62
CA ALA A 958 29.96 -13.27 3.63
C ALA A 958 29.26 -12.02 3.09
N VAL A 959 27.93 -12.08 2.97
CA VAL A 959 27.08 -10.97 2.51
C VAL A 959 26.84 -9.96 3.63
N TYR A 960 26.56 -10.45 4.85
CA TYR A 960 26.12 -9.61 5.96
C TYR A 960 27.22 -9.22 6.96
N ALA A 961 28.45 -9.74 6.83
CA ALA A 961 29.58 -9.28 7.65
C ALA A 961 29.81 -7.78 7.45
N ARG A 962 30.16 -7.12 8.55
CA ARG A 962 30.62 -5.73 8.54
C ARG A 962 31.97 -5.69 7.82
N GLN A 963 32.04 -4.92 6.74
CA GLN A 963 33.32 -4.68 6.07
C GLN A 963 34.14 -3.70 6.91
N ALA A 964 35.40 -4.06 7.19
CA ALA A 964 36.32 -3.16 7.86
C ALA A 964 36.75 -2.05 6.89
N THR A 965 36.69 -0.79 7.32
CA THR A 965 37.20 0.33 6.53
C THR A 965 38.73 0.24 6.43
N ALA A 966 39.27 0.57 5.25
CA ALA A 966 40.71 0.52 5.01
C ALA A 966 41.47 1.57 5.84
N ALA A 967 40.82 2.72 6.05
CA ALA A 967 41.24 3.84 6.87
C ALA A 967 40.05 4.75 7.14
N ALA A 968 40.19 5.69 8.07
CA ALA A 968 39.30 6.83 8.27
C ALA A 968 40.05 8.11 7.96
N VAL A 969 39.35 9.14 7.48
CA VAL A 969 39.90 10.49 7.33
C VAL A 969 39.07 11.43 8.20
N GLY A 970 39.74 12.16 9.10
CA GLY A 970 39.15 13.26 9.86
C GLY A 970 39.54 14.59 9.24
N VAL A 971 38.65 15.57 9.33
CA VAL A 971 38.89 16.97 8.92
C VAL A 971 38.64 17.86 10.12
N ASP A 972 39.69 18.52 10.57
CA ASP A 972 39.65 19.52 11.64
C ASP A 972 39.73 20.90 11.01
N ALA A 973 38.71 21.72 11.23
CA ALA A 973 38.59 23.09 10.76
C ALA A 973 37.67 23.86 11.72
N PRO A 974 37.78 25.19 11.80
CA PRO A 974 36.82 26.01 12.54
C PRO A 974 35.39 25.77 12.05
N ASP A 975 34.42 25.77 12.97
CA ASP A 975 33.00 25.64 12.64
C ASP A 975 32.48 26.86 11.87
N THR A 976 33.06 28.03 12.14
CA THR A 976 32.75 29.28 11.46
C THR A 976 34.02 29.97 10.96
N VAL A 977 33.88 30.64 9.82
CA VAL A 977 34.90 31.48 9.22
C VAL A 977 34.29 32.81 8.82
N GLU A 978 35.06 33.90 8.95
CA GLU A 978 34.63 35.27 8.71
C GLU A 978 35.43 35.88 7.55
N PRO A 979 34.84 36.79 6.75
CA PRO A 979 35.53 37.48 5.67
C PRO A 979 36.84 38.15 6.11
N GLY A 980 37.90 37.98 5.32
CA GLY A 980 39.23 38.55 5.58
C GLY A 980 40.09 37.77 6.57
N GLY A 981 39.61 36.63 7.08
CA GLY A 981 40.35 35.75 7.99
C GLY A 981 41.22 34.69 7.27
N THR A 982 42.21 34.17 8.00
CA THR A 982 43.00 32.98 7.60
C THR A 982 42.84 31.89 8.66
N TYR A 983 42.41 30.70 8.25
CA TYR A 983 42.02 29.60 9.14
C TYR A 983 42.80 28.32 8.85
N GLN A 984 43.13 27.53 9.85
CA GLN A 984 43.88 26.28 9.67
C GLN A 984 42.92 25.10 9.47
N VAL A 985 43.03 24.42 8.32
CA VAL A 985 42.39 23.12 8.07
C VAL A 985 43.44 22.01 8.22
N THR A 986 43.13 20.95 8.95
CA THR A 986 43.98 19.76 9.11
C THR A 986 43.21 18.52 8.69
N ALA A 987 43.73 17.76 7.72
CA ALA A 987 43.21 16.44 7.40
C ALA A 987 44.10 15.36 7.99
N THR A 988 43.51 14.39 8.68
CA THR A 988 44.22 13.28 9.33
C THR A 988 43.69 11.96 8.79
N VAL A 989 44.53 11.18 8.11
CA VAL A 989 44.23 9.80 7.74
C VAL A 989 44.72 8.84 8.82
N ALA A 990 43.82 8.00 9.32
CA ALA A 990 44.09 7.00 10.34
C ALA A 990 43.84 5.58 9.81
N VAL A 991 44.83 4.70 9.93
CA VAL A 991 44.70 3.29 9.53
C VAL A 991 44.40 2.45 10.78
N PRO A 992 43.28 1.70 10.83
CA PRO A 992 43.00 0.78 11.93
C PRO A 992 44.16 -0.18 12.18
N ARG A 993 44.39 -0.58 13.44
CA ARG A 993 45.42 -1.57 13.79
C ARG A 993 45.24 -2.91 13.07
N THR A 994 44.00 -3.25 12.74
CA THR A 994 43.58 -4.45 11.99
C THR A 994 43.64 -4.25 10.47
N GLY A 995 43.89 -3.04 9.99
CA GLY A 995 43.93 -2.67 8.58
C GLY A 995 45.23 -3.06 7.86
N ARG A 996 45.34 -2.68 6.59
CA ARG A 996 46.56 -2.84 5.77
C ARG A 996 47.27 -1.50 5.63
N ALA A 997 48.59 -1.54 5.47
CA ALA A 997 49.36 -0.32 5.24
C ALA A 997 48.91 0.37 3.95
N LEU A 998 48.55 1.65 4.04
CA LEU A 998 48.29 2.49 2.88
C LEU A 998 49.62 2.92 2.27
N ARG A 999 49.81 2.72 0.97
CA ARG A 999 51.06 3.06 0.26
C ARG A 999 50.81 4.16 -0.76
N ARG A 1000 51.80 5.03 -0.94
CA ARG A 1000 51.71 6.21 -1.83
C ARG A 1000 50.50 7.07 -1.48
N THR A 1001 50.29 7.24 -0.19
CA THR A 1001 49.18 8.00 0.37
C THR A 1001 49.41 9.48 0.16
N ALA A 1002 48.40 10.16 -0.37
CA ALA A 1002 48.37 11.61 -0.51
C ALA A 1002 47.02 12.15 -0.02
N LEU A 1003 47.03 13.32 0.61
CA LEU A 1003 45.84 14.01 1.10
C LEU A 1003 45.54 15.20 0.19
N SER A 1004 44.27 15.41 -0.13
CA SER A 1004 43.80 16.57 -0.91
C SER A 1004 42.60 17.20 -0.23
N LEU A 1005 42.55 18.52 -0.18
CA LEU A 1005 41.41 19.29 0.33
C LEU A 1005 40.57 19.85 -0.83
N LYS A 1006 39.27 19.58 -0.86
CA LYS A 1006 38.30 20.09 -1.85
C LYS A 1006 37.11 20.74 -1.15
N GLY A 1007 36.22 21.37 -1.94
CA GLY A 1007 35.02 22.03 -1.42
C GLY A 1007 35.23 23.49 -1.03
N LEU A 1008 36.24 24.15 -1.60
CA LEU A 1008 36.47 25.59 -1.40
C LEU A 1008 35.66 26.40 -2.41
N PRO A 1009 35.00 27.51 -2.00
CA PRO A 1009 34.38 28.46 -2.92
C PRO A 1009 35.37 29.09 -3.89
N ASP A 1010 34.83 29.62 -5.00
CA ASP A 1010 35.60 30.46 -5.91
C ASP A 1010 36.16 31.68 -5.15
N GLY A 1011 37.45 31.95 -5.36
CA GLY A 1011 38.19 33.03 -4.70
C GLY A 1011 38.92 32.63 -3.42
N TRP A 1012 38.55 31.52 -2.78
CA TRP A 1012 39.21 31.04 -1.56
C TRP A 1012 40.50 30.29 -1.91
N THR A 1013 41.56 30.47 -1.12
CA THR A 1013 42.85 29.81 -1.37
C THR A 1013 43.32 28.98 -0.19
N ALA A 1014 43.78 27.77 -0.47
CA ALA A 1014 44.42 26.89 0.52
C ALA A 1014 45.87 26.57 0.10
N THR A 1015 46.82 26.63 1.05
CA THR A 1015 48.24 26.33 0.79
C THR A 1015 48.76 25.25 1.73
N PRO A 1016 49.66 24.32 1.34
CA PRO A 1016 50.18 24.10 -0.01
C PRO A 1016 49.12 23.54 -0.96
N GLN A 1017 49.35 23.69 -2.27
CA GLN A 1017 48.46 23.14 -3.29
C GLN A 1017 48.36 21.61 -3.23
N ASN A 1018 47.18 21.07 -3.56
CA ASN A 1018 46.94 19.63 -3.57
C ASN A 1018 47.70 18.89 -4.68
N PRO A 1019 47.98 17.57 -4.53
CA PRO A 1019 47.85 16.78 -3.31
C PRO A 1019 49.11 16.85 -2.42
N VAL A 1020 48.94 16.80 -1.10
CA VAL A 1020 50.04 16.72 -0.13
C VAL A 1020 50.44 15.26 0.07
N GLN A 1021 51.68 14.91 -0.28
CA GLN A 1021 52.19 13.53 -0.16
C GLN A 1021 52.53 13.20 1.29
N VAL A 1022 51.92 12.14 1.84
CA VAL A 1022 52.18 11.66 3.21
C VAL A 1022 52.82 10.26 3.26
N GLY A 1023 53.09 9.65 2.11
CA GLY A 1023 53.95 8.48 2.00
C GLY A 1023 53.25 7.15 2.31
N THR A 1024 53.76 6.36 3.26
CA THR A 1024 53.15 5.08 3.65
C THR A 1024 52.64 5.16 5.09
N VAL A 1025 51.34 4.92 5.27
CA VAL A 1025 50.69 4.91 6.60
C VAL A 1025 50.50 3.47 7.05
N LYS A 1026 51.17 3.07 8.14
CA LYS A 1026 51.14 1.70 8.66
C LYS A 1026 49.86 1.44 9.47
N PRO A 1027 49.42 0.18 9.64
CA PRO A 1027 48.33 -0.14 10.55
C PRO A 1027 48.58 0.41 11.95
N GLY A 1028 47.56 1.07 12.52
CA GLY A 1028 47.63 1.74 13.82
C GLY A 1028 48.34 3.10 13.82
N ALA A 1029 48.80 3.60 12.66
CA ALA A 1029 49.40 4.92 12.52
C ALA A 1029 48.44 5.92 11.88
N THR A 1030 48.73 7.21 12.09
CA THR A 1030 48.08 8.34 11.43
C THR A 1030 49.08 9.11 10.59
N ALA A 1031 48.58 9.89 9.62
CA ALA A 1031 49.35 10.89 8.90
C ALA A 1031 48.47 12.10 8.61
N GLU A 1032 49.07 13.30 8.55
CA GLU A 1032 48.34 14.55 8.46
C GLU A 1032 48.85 15.45 7.33
N ALA A 1033 47.95 16.28 6.80
CA ALA A 1033 48.27 17.42 5.97
C ALA A 1033 47.52 18.65 6.48
N ARG A 1034 48.13 19.83 6.34
CA ARG A 1034 47.67 21.09 6.94
C ARG A 1034 47.61 22.17 5.87
N TRP A 1035 46.48 22.87 5.80
CA TRP A 1035 46.25 23.99 4.90
C TRP A 1035 45.79 25.25 5.64
N PRO A 1036 46.54 26.36 5.65
CA PRO A 1036 45.96 27.67 5.89
C PRO A 1036 45.01 27.99 4.74
N LEU A 1037 43.78 28.36 5.09
CA LEU A 1037 42.66 28.70 4.23
C LEU A 1037 42.40 30.21 4.37
N ASP A 1038 42.55 30.95 3.27
CA ASP A 1038 42.30 32.39 3.23
C ASP A 1038 40.90 32.69 2.70
N VAL A 1039 40.13 33.48 3.45
CA VAL A 1039 38.78 33.95 3.11
C VAL A 1039 38.86 35.39 2.58
N PRO A 1040 38.42 35.68 1.35
CA PRO A 1040 38.43 37.05 0.80
C PRO A 1040 37.60 38.02 1.66
N ALA A 1041 38.09 39.26 1.83
CA ALA A 1041 37.44 40.28 2.65
C ALA A 1041 36.25 40.97 1.97
N ASP A 1042 36.19 40.92 0.64
CA ASP A 1042 35.19 41.57 -0.21
C ASP A 1042 34.04 40.64 -0.64
N GLN A 1043 34.09 39.38 -0.21
CA GLN A 1043 33.06 38.40 -0.52
C GLN A 1043 31.98 38.41 0.57
N ALA A 1044 30.77 38.85 0.21
CA ALA A 1044 29.60 38.57 1.02
C ALA A 1044 29.36 37.05 0.98
N THR A 1045 29.54 36.38 2.11
CA THR A 1045 29.29 34.94 2.22
C THR A 1045 28.30 34.70 3.33
N ASP A 1046 27.15 34.15 3.00
CA ASP A 1046 26.34 33.37 3.94
C ASP A 1046 26.24 31.95 3.39
N ALA A 1047 27.38 31.25 3.43
CA ALA A 1047 27.53 29.97 2.74
C ALA A 1047 27.86 28.87 3.74
N ILE A 1048 27.06 27.81 3.74
CA ILE A 1048 27.45 26.54 4.32
C ILE A 1048 28.35 25.81 3.32
N LEU A 1049 29.51 25.35 3.81
CA LEU A 1049 30.53 24.67 3.04
C LEU A 1049 30.75 23.27 3.58
N VAL A 1050 30.97 22.31 2.69
CA VAL A 1050 31.45 20.98 3.05
C VAL A 1050 32.91 20.84 2.62
N LEU A 1051 33.81 20.97 3.58
CA LEU A 1051 35.24 20.75 3.35
C LEU A 1051 35.50 19.25 3.25
N LYS A 1052 36.05 18.81 2.11
CA LYS A 1052 36.28 17.38 1.81
C LYS A 1052 37.77 17.10 1.76
N ALA A 1053 38.28 16.29 2.67
CA ALA A 1053 39.63 15.77 2.59
C ALA A 1053 39.64 14.32 2.10
N THR A 1054 40.32 14.06 0.98
CA THR A 1054 40.46 12.72 0.43
C THR A 1054 41.87 12.20 0.60
N ALA A 1055 42.01 11.05 1.29
CA ALA A 1055 43.22 10.25 1.29
C ALA A 1055 43.19 9.28 0.11
N SER A 1056 44.03 9.52 -0.90
CA SER A 1056 44.22 8.61 -2.04
C SER A 1056 45.44 7.73 -1.83
N PHE A 1057 45.34 6.44 -2.11
CA PHE A 1057 46.44 5.48 -1.94
C PHE A 1057 46.35 4.36 -3.00
N ASN A 1058 47.38 3.50 -3.07
CA ASN A 1058 47.33 2.35 -3.97
C ASN A 1058 46.12 1.45 -3.65
N GLY A 1059 45.16 1.37 -4.56
CA GLY A 1059 44.00 0.49 -4.46
C GLY A 1059 42.73 1.15 -3.92
N GLY A 1060 42.70 2.47 -3.71
CA GLY A 1060 41.46 3.18 -3.39
C GLY A 1060 41.67 4.57 -2.79
N SER A 1061 40.57 5.16 -2.32
CA SER A 1061 40.56 6.41 -1.58
C SER A 1061 39.53 6.35 -0.45
N VAL A 1062 39.75 7.15 0.59
CA VAL A 1062 38.78 7.41 1.67
C VAL A 1062 38.64 8.91 1.82
N THR A 1063 37.41 9.39 2.02
CA THR A 1063 37.12 10.81 2.22
C THR A 1063 36.62 11.04 3.63
N GLY A 1064 37.06 12.14 4.23
CA GLY A 1064 36.51 12.72 5.44
C GLY A 1064 35.96 14.09 5.12
N GLU A 1065 34.90 14.49 5.82
CA GLU A 1065 34.22 15.75 5.57
C GLU A 1065 34.00 16.52 6.87
N LYS A 1066 33.89 17.84 6.76
CA LYS A 1066 33.55 18.78 7.84
C LYS A 1066 32.66 19.89 7.28
N VAL A 1067 31.53 20.13 7.95
CA VAL A 1067 30.65 21.27 7.68
C VAL A 1067 31.23 22.52 8.34
N VAL A 1068 31.29 23.62 7.59
CA VAL A 1068 31.78 24.93 8.02
C VAL A 1068 30.81 26.00 7.54
N ALA A 1069 30.49 26.98 8.37
CA ALA A 1069 29.68 28.13 7.97
C ALA A 1069 30.56 29.37 7.74
N ALA A 1070 30.48 29.94 6.55
CA ALA A 1070 31.01 31.27 6.28
C ALA A 1070 29.97 32.30 6.74
N GLN A 1071 30.30 33.06 7.79
CA GLN A 1071 29.37 34.02 8.38
C GLN A 1071 29.28 35.30 7.54
N PRO A 1072 28.09 35.91 7.43
CA PRO A 1072 27.98 37.19 6.76
C PRO A 1072 28.74 38.29 7.54
N PRO A 1073 29.15 39.37 6.85
CA PRO A 1073 29.72 40.53 7.54
C PRO A 1073 28.78 41.03 8.64
N PRO A 1074 29.30 41.60 9.75
CA PRO A 1074 28.47 42.22 10.77
C PRO A 1074 27.52 43.26 10.16
N LEU A 1075 26.28 43.31 10.66
CA LEU A 1075 25.28 44.26 10.19
C LEU A 1075 25.77 45.69 10.39
N THR A 1076 25.62 46.51 9.34
CA THR A 1076 26.01 47.94 9.39
C THR A 1076 25.11 48.71 10.36
N ALA A 1077 25.53 49.91 10.78
CA ALA A 1077 24.69 50.74 11.65
C ALA A 1077 23.35 51.10 10.95
N GLY A 1078 22.22 50.93 11.65
CA GLY A 1078 20.88 51.18 11.11
C GLY A 1078 19.84 50.14 11.53
N GLU A 1079 18.64 50.25 10.96
CA GLU A 1079 17.58 49.24 11.07
C GLU A 1079 17.71 48.22 9.92
N HIS A 1080 17.52 46.93 10.23
CA HIS A 1080 17.53 45.83 9.26
C HIS A 1080 16.34 44.92 9.49
N TYR A 1081 15.55 44.66 8.45
CA TYR A 1081 14.44 43.72 8.51
C TYR A 1081 14.95 42.28 8.51
N LEU A 1082 14.38 41.43 9.36
CA LEU A 1082 14.77 40.02 9.43
C LEU A 1082 14.44 39.27 8.13
N SER A 1083 13.38 39.67 7.44
CA SER A 1083 13.01 39.13 6.12
C SER A 1083 14.01 39.45 5.01
N ASP A 1084 14.92 40.41 5.21
CA ASP A 1084 16.03 40.70 4.28
C ASP A 1084 17.33 39.97 4.66
N LEU A 1085 17.37 39.35 5.84
CA LEU A 1085 18.56 38.66 6.34
C LEU A 1085 18.55 37.18 5.95
N PRO A 1086 19.70 36.61 5.59
CA PRO A 1086 19.80 35.18 5.39
C PRO A 1086 19.51 34.40 6.68
N PHE A 1087 18.77 33.29 6.56
CA PHE A 1087 18.48 32.42 7.70
C PHE A 1087 19.63 31.44 7.92
N GLN A 1088 20.12 31.38 9.16
CA GLN A 1088 21.06 30.34 9.60
C GLN A 1088 20.37 28.98 9.74
N SER A 1089 19.11 29.00 10.15
CA SER A 1089 18.18 27.87 10.14
C SER A 1089 16.75 28.39 10.10
N SER A 1090 15.86 27.64 9.46
CA SER A 1090 14.42 27.88 9.55
C SER A 1090 13.67 26.56 9.59
N SER A 1091 12.57 26.50 10.30
CA SER A 1091 11.65 25.37 10.27
C SER A 1091 10.25 25.88 10.46
N ASN A 1092 9.28 25.25 9.81
CA ASN A 1092 7.88 25.56 9.99
C ASN A 1092 7.11 24.26 10.24
N GLY A 1093 5.97 24.37 10.90
CA GLY A 1093 5.08 23.22 11.05
C GLY A 1093 4.42 22.84 9.72
N TRP A 1094 4.13 23.85 8.90
CA TRP A 1094 3.51 23.72 7.59
C TRP A 1094 4.09 24.75 6.62
N GLY A 1095 4.40 24.35 5.38
CA GLY A 1095 5.06 25.22 4.39
C GLY A 1095 6.44 25.75 4.82
N PRO A 1096 7.06 26.64 4.02
CA PRO A 1096 8.27 27.37 4.43
C PRO A 1096 7.94 28.58 5.32
N VAL A 1097 8.95 29.12 6.02
CA VAL A 1097 8.81 30.44 6.67
C VAL A 1097 8.77 31.51 5.58
N GLU A 1098 7.69 32.27 5.53
CA GLU A 1098 7.43 33.26 4.48
C GLU A 1098 8.07 34.60 4.81
N ARG A 1099 8.59 35.27 3.77
CA ARG A 1099 9.25 36.58 3.87
C ARG A 1099 8.31 37.64 3.34
N ASP A 1100 7.94 38.59 4.20
CA ASP A 1100 7.03 39.70 3.91
C ASP A 1100 5.60 39.29 3.51
N LEU A 1101 5.26 38.01 3.68
CA LEU A 1101 3.95 37.40 3.43
C LEU A 1101 3.57 36.50 4.62
N SER A 1102 2.27 36.27 4.82
CA SER A 1102 1.72 35.26 5.75
C SER A 1102 2.11 33.85 5.27
N ASN A 1103 1.86 32.83 6.07
CA ASN A 1103 2.11 31.46 5.63
C ASN A 1103 1.07 31.01 4.58
N GLY A 1104 1.48 30.71 3.34
CA GLY A 1104 0.60 30.24 2.27
C GLY A 1104 0.60 28.72 2.05
N GLU A 1105 1.18 27.99 2.99
CA GLU A 1105 1.11 26.55 3.18
C GLU A 1105 2.00 25.67 2.29
N ASN A 1106 2.25 26.03 1.03
CA ASN A 1106 2.82 25.09 0.06
C ASN A 1106 4.24 25.46 -0.37
N ALA A 1107 4.40 26.62 -1.01
CA ALA A 1107 5.62 27.03 -1.69
C ALA A 1107 6.02 28.45 -1.31
N GLU A 1108 7.32 28.72 -1.28
CA GLU A 1108 7.84 30.05 -0.95
C GLU A 1108 7.18 31.14 -1.82
N GLY A 1109 6.55 32.12 -1.16
CA GLY A 1109 5.92 33.27 -1.79
C GLY A 1109 4.46 33.06 -2.21
N ASP A 1110 3.79 31.98 -1.79
CA ASP A 1110 2.36 31.75 -2.03
C ASP A 1110 1.44 32.41 -0.99
N GLY A 1111 2.01 32.91 0.11
CA GLY A 1111 1.32 33.60 1.19
C GLY A 1111 0.59 34.88 0.81
N LEU A 1112 -0.40 35.25 1.62
CA LEU A 1112 -1.09 36.54 1.53
C LEU A 1112 -0.26 37.67 2.18
N PRO A 1113 -0.61 38.95 2.01
CA PRO A 1113 0.04 40.02 2.76
C PRO A 1113 -0.17 39.86 4.28
N LEU A 1114 0.91 39.94 5.06
CA LEU A 1114 0.89 39.90 6.54
C LEU A 1114 -0.17 40.85 7.11
N ALA A 1115 -1.17 40.32 7.82
CA ALA A 1115 -2.29 41.11 8.31
C ALA A 1115 -2.66 40.73 9.75
N LEU A 1116 -2.56 41.71 10.66
CA LEU A 1116 -2.95 41.56 12.07
C LEU A 1116 -4.01 42.60 12.44
N HIS A 1117 -5.20 42.15 12.86
CA HIS A 1117 -6.33 43.02 13.28
C HIS A 1117 -6.56 44.23 12.35
N ASP A 1118 -6.88 43.97 11.07
CA ASP A 1118 -7.14 44.96 10.02
C ASP A 1118 -5.94 45.86 9.66
N THR A 1119 -4.74 45.57 10.15
CA THR A 1119 -3.51 46.28 9.80
C THR A 1119 -2.61 45.38 8.96
N THR A 1120 -2.37 45.78 7.71
CA THR A 1120 -1.43 45.09 6.81
C THR A 1120 -0.02 45.64 7.00
N TYR A 1121 0.97 44.75 7.03
CA TYR A 1121 2.38 45.09 7.16
C TYR A 1121 3.13 44.75 5.87
N ALA A 1122 4.05 45.64 5.48
CA ALA A 1122 4.84 45.44 4.26
C ALA A 1122 6.08 44.56 4.46
N LYS A 1123 6.48 44.37 5.72
CA LYS A 1123 7.70 43.63 6.10
C LYS A 1123 7.41 42.76 7.31
N GLY A 1124 8.04 41.60 7.39
CA GLY A 1124 7.91 40.67 8.51
C GLY A 1124 8.11 39.22 8.09
N LEU A 1125 7.82 38.28 8.98
CA LEU A 1125 7.89 36.84 8.70
C LEU A 1125 6.54 36.17 9.00
N GLY A 1126 6.00 35.43 8.04
CA GLY A 1126 4.83 34.57 8.21
C GLY A 1126 5.25 33.14 8.53
N THR A 1127 4.62 32.53 9.52
CA THR A 1127 4.99 31.19 10.01
C THR A 1127 3.75 30.35 10.32
N HIS A 1128 3.93 29.03 10.46
CA HIS A 1128 2.92 28.12 11.00
C HIS A 1128 3.53 27.27 12.10
N ALA A 1129 2.87 27.20 13.26
CA ALA A 1129 3.42 26.50 14.41
C ALA A 1129 3.54 24.97 14.17
N ALA A 1130 4.51 24.28 14.77
CA ALA A 1130 5.66 24.84 15.48
C ALA A 1130 6.73 25.35 14.49
N SER A 1131 7.17 26.60 14.63
CA SER A 1131 8.11 27.25 13.73
C SER A 1131 9.36 27.79 14.45
N SER A 1132 10.41 28.06 13.67
CA SER A 1132 11.61 28.78 14.11
C SER A 1132 12.29 29.43 12.91
N ALA A 1133 12.80 30.65 13.09
CA ALA A 1133 13.65 31.34 12.13
C ALA A 1133 14.83 31.99 12.86
N GLN A 1134 16.05 31.68 12.43
CA GLN A 1134 17.27 32.19 13.05
C GLN A 1134 18.11 33.02 12.08
N VAL A 1135 18.63 34.15 12.55
CA VAL A 1135 19.50 35.06 11.79
C VAL A 1135 20.80 35.38 12.53
N TRP A 1136 21.84 35.72 11.76
CA TRP A 1136 23.11 36.22 12.29
C TRP A 1136 23.06 37.72 12.55
N LEU A 1137 23.39 38.13 13.77
CA LEU A 1137 23.50 39.54 14.18
C LEU A 1137 24.95 40.02 14.28
N GLY A 1138 25.90 39.10 14.52
CA GLY A 1138 27.32 39.44 14.62
C GLY A 1138 27.71 40.30 15.84
N GLY A 1139 26.83 40.45 16.84
CA GLY A 1139 27.11 41.15 18.09
C GLY A 1139 26.96 42.67 18.07
N SER A 1140 26.58 43.27 16.93
CA SER A 1140 26.48 44.73 16.77
C SER A 1140 25.08 45.31 17.06
N CYS A 1141 24.08 44.46 17.24
CA CYS A 1141 22.69 44.88 17.39
C CYS A 1141 22.29 45.04 18.85
N THR A 1142 21.32 45.93 19.11
CA THR A 1142 20.90 46.29 20.48
C THR A 1142 19.43 46.00 20.74
N THR A 1143 18.56 46.08 19.73
CA THR A 1143 17.12 45.95 19.93
C THR A 1143 16.48 45.19 18.78
N PHE A 1144 15.62 44.22 19.10
CA PHE A 1144 14.70 43.56 18.16
C PHE A 1144 13.29 44.12 18.36
N HIS A 1145 12.64 44.50 17.26
CA HIS A 1145 11.28 45.02 17.21
C HIS A 1145 10.38 44.11 16.36
N ALA A 1146 9.15 43.86 16.79
CA ALA A 1146 8.11 43.21 15.99
C ALA A 1146 6.70 43.50 16.54
N ALA A 1147 5.69 43.42 15.68
CA ALA A 1147 4.29 43.24 16.04
C ALA A 1147 3.90 41.76 15.83
N LEU A 1148 3.34 41.12 16.84
CA LEU A 1148 3.01 39.69 16.82
C LEU A 1148 1.51 39.43 17.00
N GLY A 1149 1.03 38.39 16.31
CA GLY A 1149 -0.36 37.91 16.33
C GLY A 1149 -0.58 36.76 15.34
N LEU A 1150 -1.75 36.13 15.41
CA LEU A 1150 -2.21 35.23 14.34
C LEU A 1150 -2.63 36.05 13.13
N ASP A 1151 -2.26 35.56 11.93
CA ASP A 1151 -2.65 36.20 10.68
C ASP A 1151 -4.18 36.20 10.54
N GLN A 1152 -4.69 37.32 10.06
CA GLN A 1152 -6.10 37.60 9.89
C GLN A 1152 -6.81 36.61 8.96
N GLU A 1153 -6.10 35.91 8.07
CA GLU A 1153 -6.67 34.87 7.21
C GLU A 1153 -7.28 33.70 8.01
N THR A 1154 -6.84 33.50 9.24
CA THR A 1154 -7.38 32.49 10.15
C THR A 1154 -8.68 32.95 10.83
N TYR A 1155 -9.07 34.22 10.72
CA TYR A 1155 -10.18 34.79 11.48
C TYR A 1155 -11.52 34.36 10.86
N GLY A 1156 -12.41 33.81 11.70
CA GLY A 1156 -13.71 33.29 11.26
C GLY A 1156 -13.68 31.86 10.70
N ARG A 1157 -12.50 31.24 10.63
CA ARG A 1157 -12.34 29.80 10.41
C ARG A 1157 -12.63 29.03 11.71
N SER A 1158 -13.32 27.90 11.61
CA SER A 1158 -13.79 27.10 12.76
C SER A 1158 -13.24 25.67 12.79
N ASP A 1159 -12.27 25.39 11.93
CA ASP A 1159 -11.64 24.10 11.68
C ASP A 1159 -10.38 23.85 12.55
N GLY A 1160 -10.05 24.75 13.46
CA GLY A 1160 -8.92 24.60 14.39
C GLY A 1160 -8.88 25.65 15.50
N PRO A 1161 -8.18 25.36 16.62
CA PRO A 1161 -8.10 26.24 17.78
C PRO A 1161 -7.42 27.58 17.47
N ALA A 1162 -6.38 27.58 16.61
CA ALA A 1162 -5.54 28.73 16.26
C ALA A 1162 -5.01 29.45 17.51
N THR A 1163 -3.96 28.88 18.09
CA THR A 1163 -3.41 29.28 19.40
C THR A 1163 -1.92 29.04 19.41
N VAL A 1164 -1.15 30.11 19.62
CA VAL A 1164 0.32 30.05 19.52
C VAL A 1164 1.03 30.77 20.65
N ASP A 1165 2.27 30.37 20.95
CA ASP A 1165 3.17 31.18 21.79
C ASP A 1165 4.37 31.67 20.98
N PHE A 1166 4.68 32.97 21.08
CA PHE A 1166 5.83 33.61 20.46
C PHE A 1166 6.99 33.73 21.47
N THR A 1167 8.15 33.19 21.10
CA THR A 1167 9.37 33.24 21.92
C THR A 1167 10.52 33.87 21.12
N VAL A 1168 11.31 34.74 21.77
CA VAL A 1168 12.55 35.30 21.19
C VAL A 1168 13.73 34.81 22.01
N LEU A 1169 14.72 34.23 21.32
CA LEU A 1169 15.96 33.75 21.91
C LEU A 1169 17.15 34.55 21.38
N ALA A 1170 18.02 35.04 22.27
CA ALA A 1170 19.28 35.68 21.93
C ALA A 1170 20.43 34.79 22.40
N ASP A 1171 21.27 34.32 21.48
CA ASP A 1171 22.30 33.30 21.75
C ASP A 1171 21.76 32.09 22.55
N GLY A 1172 20.53 31.66 22.22
CA GLY A 1172 19.84 30.55 22.89
C GLY A 1172 19.26 30.87 24.28
N GLU A 1173 19.39 32.09 24.77
CA GLU A 1173 18.74 32.54 26.00
C GLU A 1173 17.39 33.20 25.71
N GLN A 1174 16.33 32.76 26.39
CA GLN A 1174 15.00 33.34 26.24
C GLN A 1174 14.97 34.76 26.79
N VAL A 1175 14.79 35.73 25.89
CA VAL A 1175 14.72 37.15 26.20
C VAL A 1175 13.29 37.70 26.12
N TYR A 1176 12.37 36.96 25.49
CA TYR A 1176 10.94 37.30 25.45
C TYR A 1176 10.04 36.07 25.29
N ASP A 1177 8.82 36.17 25.82
CA ASP A 1177 7.72 35.19 25.77
C ASP A 1177 6.40 35.95 25.73
N SER A 1178 5.51 35.63 24.79
CA SER A 1178 4.20 36.27 24.70
C SER A 1178 3.17 35.71 25.67
N GLY A 1179 3.33 34.48 26.13
CA GLY A 1179 2.23 33.58 26.49
C GLY A 1179 1.36 33.23 25.28
N THR A 1180 0.23 32.56 25.52
CA THR A 1180 -0.69 32.13 24.46
C THR A 1180 -1.39 33.31 23.81
N VAL A 1181 -1.34 33.32 22.48
CA VAL A 1181 -1.95 34.29 21.57
C VAL A 1181 -2.99 33.54 20.74
N ASP A 1182 -4.23 34.02 20.77
CA ASP A 1182 -5.34 33.53 19.96
C ASP A 1182 -5.87 34.64 19.03
N ARG A 1183 -6.92 34.33 18.27
CA ARG A 1183 -7.56 35.26 17.31
C ARG A 1183 -8.16 36.51 17.97
N ASP A 1184 -8.49 36.45 19.27
CA ASP A 1184 -9.08 37.54 20.02
C ASP A 1184 -8.01 38.38 20.76
N THR A 1185 -6.75 37.94 20.73
CA THR A 1185 -5.63 38.61 21.38
C THR A 1185 -5.18 39.79 20.55
N GLU A 1186 -5.40 41.02 21.04
CA GLU A 1186 -4.95 42.25 20.38
C GLU A 1186 -3.47 42.18 19.99
N THR A 1187 -3.14 42.64 18.77
CA THR A 1187 -1.77 42.70 18.25
C THR A 1187 -0.82 43.39 19.22
N LYS A 1188 0.29 42.73 19.54
CA LYS A 1188 1.26 43.22 20.52
C LYS A 1188 2.56 43.64 19.84
N ALA A 1189 2.95 44.91 19.98
CA ALA A 1189 4.28 45.36 19.60
C ALA A 1189 5.29 45.11 20.73
N ILE A 1190 6.49 44.65 20.38
CA ILE A 1190 7.56 44.34 21.32
C ILE A 1190 8.86 45.05 20.93
N ASP A 1191 9.63 45.43 21.93
CA ASP A 1191 11.03 45.86 21.81
C ASP A 1191 11.85 45.03 22.81
N VAL A 1192 12.76 44.19 22.30
CA VAL A 1192 13.53 43.22 23.08
C VAL A 1192 15.01 43.56 23.01
N ASP A 1193 15.70 43.59 24.15
CA ASP A 1193 17.15 43.82 24.21
C ASP A 1193 17.90 42.59 23.70
N VAL A 1194 18.71 42.80 22.66
CA VAL A 1194 19.56 41.76 22.04
C VAL A 1194 21.03 42.19 22.03
N SER A 1195 21.40 43.10 22.94
CA SER A 1195 22.74 43.70 23.00
C SER A 1195 23.85 42.66 23.15
N GLY A 1196 24.78 42.66 22.19
CA GLY A 1196 25.92 41.74 22.18
C GLY A 1196 25.59 40.33 21.69
N ALA A 1197 24.32 40.05 21.36
CA ALA A 1197 23.92 38.77 20.82
C ALA A 1197 24.51 38.56 19.43
N ARG A 1198 25.06 37.36 19.19
CA ARG A 1198 25.57 36.99 17.86
C ARG A 1198 24.47 36.39 16.99
N GLN A 1199 23.49 35.74 17.61
CA GLN A 1199 22.37 35.06 16.97
C GLN A 1199 21.04 35.48 17.58
N LEU A 1200 20.02 35.58 16.74
CA LEU A 1200 18.63 35.82 17.13
C LEU A 1200 17.76 34.72 16.54
N GLU A 1201 16.94 34.08 17.36
CA GLU A 1201 15.98 33.06 16.94
C GLU A 1201 14.57 33.48 17.36
N LEU A 1202 13.64 33.42 16.41
CA LEU A 1202 12.21 33.63 16.61
C LEU A 1202 11.52 32.29 16.56
N VAL A 1203 10.73 31.93 17.57
CA VAL A 1203 10.08 30.62 17.71
C VAL A 1203 8.58 30.81 17.92
N VAL A 1204 7.77 30.02 17.22
CA VAL A 1204 6.33 29.92 17.46
C VAL A 1204 5.99 28.48 17.85
N SER A 1205 5.35 28.26 19.00
CA SER A 1205 4.79 26.95 19.40
C SER A 1205 3.28 26.91 19.24
N ASP A 1206 2.70 25.71 19.23
CA ASP A 1206 1.26 25.41 19.05
C ASP A 1206 0.44 25.52 20.34
N ALA A 1207 0.97 26.19 21.36
CA ALA A 1207 0.38 26.34 22.70
C ALA A 1207 -0.11 25.03 23.39
N GLY A 1208 0.24 23.85 22.87
CA GLY A 1208 -0.10 22.54 23.41
C GLY A 1208 -1.50 22.00 23.06
N ASP A 1209 -2.20 22.56 22.08
CA ASP A 1209 -3.51 22.04 21.61
C ASP A 1209 -3.55 21.59 20.14
N GLY A 1210 -2.37 21.44 19.54
CA GLY A 1210 -2.19 21.04 18.14
C GLY A 1210 -2.19 22.26 17.22
N ASN A 1211 -1.64 22.11 16.02
CA ASN A 1211 -1.23 23.25 15.22
C ASN A 1211 -2.25 23.74 14.17
N ALA A 1212 -3.50 23.28 14.21
CA ALA A 1212 -4.46 23.60 13.17
C ALA A 1212 -4.81 25.11 13.15
N LEU A 1213 -4.53 25.76 12.00
CA LEU A 1213 -4.72 27.20 11.75
C LEU A 1213 -3.77 28.12 12.52
N ASP A 1214 -2.63 27.61 12.95
CA ASP A 1214 -1.62 28.39 13.69
C ASP A 1214 -0.75 29.27 12.77
N HIS A 1215 -1.38 30.01 11.85
CA HIS A 1215 -0.69 30.96 10.97
C HIS A 1215 -0.33 32.20 11.81
N ALA A 1216 0.96 32.37 12.07
CA ALA A 1216 1.48 33.32 13.04
C ALA A 1216 2.49 34.26 12.39
N ASP A 1217 2.30 35.57 12.62
CA ASP A 1217 3.13 36.60 12.00
C ASP A 1217 4.05 37.29 13.01
N TRP A 1218 5.30 37.48 12.58
CA TRP A 1218 6.24 38.45 13.11
C TRP A 1218 6.26 39.67 12.19
N ALA A 1219 5.23 40.51 12.29
CA ALA A 1219 5.08 41.71 11.47
C ALA A 1219 6.04 42.84 11.88
N ASP A 1220 6.50 43.66 10.93
CA ASP A 1220 7.55 44.69 11.10
C ASP A 1220 8.82 44.19 11.82
N ALA A 1221 9.14 42.89 11.69
CA ALA A 1221 10.25 42.25 12.39
C ALA A 1221 11.61 42.82 11.94
N LYS A 1222 12.28 43.58 12.80
CA LYS A 1222 13.56 44.25 12.51
C LYS A 1222 14.48 44.36 13.70
N VAL A 1223 15.77 44.47 13.44
CA VAL A 1223 16.80 44.78 14.45
C VAL A 1223 17.39 46.17 14.23
N THR A 1224 17.69 46.86 15.32
CA THR A 1224 18.48 48.10 15.32
C THR A 1224 19.91 47.78 15.73
N CYS A 1225 20.87 48.16 14.88
CA CYS A 1225 22.28 47.92 15.11
C CYS A 1225 23.07 49.22 15.28
N GLY A 1226 23.85 49.28 16.36
CA GLY A 1226 24.71 50.41 16.69
C GLY A 1226 26.11 50.14 16.14
N GLY A 1227 26.69 51.11 15.43
CA GLY A 1227 28.07 50.99 14.95
C GLY A 1227 29.05 50.90 16.13
N GLY A 1228 29.38 49.68 16.55
CA GLY A 1228 30.48 49.38 17.46
C GLY A 1228 31.80 49.34 16.68
N ALA A 1229 32.77 50.12 17.15
CA ALA A 1229 34.07 50.40 16.53
C ALA A 1229 35.05 49.23 16.47
#